data_AF-A0A2T0GSL7-F1
#
_entry.id   AF-A0A2T0GSL7-F1
#
_cell.length_a   1.000
_cell.length_b   1.000
_cell.length_c   1.000
_cell.angle_alpha   90.00
_cell.angle_beta   90.00
_cell.angle_gamma   90.00
#
_symmetry.space_group_name_H-M   'P 1'
#
loop_
_entity.id
_entity.type
_entity.pdbx_description
1 polymer ?
#
loop_
_entity_poly.entity_id
_entity_poly.type
_entity_poly.pdbx_seq_one_letter_code
_entity_poly.pdbx_strand_id
1 'polypeptide(L)'
;MDGRPRLGPEKNTATVRPFGTWPLDVDEANSVLACGDYGLRLVRHHRQTWLVGERAGSGIPLGTRPTWSRLYRMLIRLRSTRRIRDRTWLARLAASLDPRTISTNGGPPDREWWRLVEMVGEDPILRMHCATLGTGSGPGVAPAFHEPLPAHPDFPGGTVAVTVPALLETSSALPAGLLGEVLNNRFERQQNALHHFLEHFVRPPLRVFRLVLENSRSLLLTPRADTLAVELSPELQATGRIVFTPSVGVRDANRATSGEVREGMRALARTLDTLAGAFERLDSRGDGLRPGEVRSAVHHVVAAELRDLEADSADVLSGRHPLSGFVHTVPAEQDELLRRVLHTVQERTRERRWHPDFPQPMVVIDLASCGLVAPDPSPRQRPAGTVPGDPRASPVPLGPAWSGTVHSGLPRFVWDVRDAGGRVVFCVSGQRDGDRVRRVLDETGVPEADLIHVPEPTVESLAGWTVRRLRELGHGEVVAVFDDGFAAELRSPVDPHGALVVALSSGRRLPRQRNGRAEGASAARAGTGRVPAIDSFETSPRRRPERRHPVLSNTHSLEELQVAALRENRSAQRWAVRLSGSETEALVRSVVDDADSAAERTARGALSRFAVHEADNSEQRRYRTLGALHHVFTRKQFLKGSRSNYVLADMLRDAGGSVARGEPIDVVLLGFPVKQSLNRLKAYGPLPDIAELGGLVRLRELQQAARRVYPPGLRINVLTDGRHFRPRPGSLTRAYTRKLHEYAELVGLDGSVSIREIDAVARERLGSAVLSRRPELFRTFRSSLERAVADLDITDNPLRTLDRVQERAERWEGAPERGTARSLGLFREMVMSMVYSVPVPVPAGADRLGWARTVYADVYNLVDTHISPETRQARVAVLRRAWHNAIRYLSTMRVDEELGYEELFSPRIRLTVSAVTRGRCGFTYLGGSGLLPWQGTGVLDTRGYVAVDFAVSLIDQGFVPAYSPLLGRRQPLMMVPAQHTEPLPRGSRAEGTRLDVGLRSRARLRRR
;
A
#
# COMPACT_ATOMS: atom_id res chain seq x y z
N MET A 1 24.78 -79.68 12.45
CA MET A 1 23.50 -78.94 12.41
C MET A 1 23.76 -77.53 12.90
N ASP A 2 23.96 -76.57 12.01
CA ASP A 2 23.91 -75.15 12.36
C ASP A 2 23.25 -74.40 11.19
N GLY A 3 21.93 -74.29 11.28
CA GLY A 3 21.05 -73.72 10.26
C GLY A 3 21.12 -72.20 10.22
N ARG A 4 22.05 -71.66 9.44
CA ARG A 4 21.98 -70.26 8.97
C ARG A 4 21.39 -70.24 7.56
N PRO A 5 20.25 -69.56 7.29
CA PRO A 5 19.79 -69.35 5.94
C PRO A 5 20.64 -68.28 5.26
N ARG A 6 21.10 -68.60 4.06
CA ARG A 6 21.77 -67.69 3.11
C ARG A 6 20.84 -66.51 2.77
N LEU A 7 21.34 -65.30 2.91
CA LEU A 7 20.72 -64.08 2.36
C LEU A 7 20.79 -64.15 0.83
N GLY A 8 19.63 -64.29 0.19
CA GLY A 8 19.51 -64.09 -1.26
C GLY A 8 19.65 -62.61 -1.63
N PRO A 9 20.17 -62.28 -2.83
CA PRO A 9 20.17 -60.92 -3.34
C PRO A 9 18.80 -60.64 -3.97
N GLU A 10 18.07 -59.67 -3.41
CA GLU A 10 17.02 -58.83 -4.03
C GLU A 10 16.03 -58.36 -2.96
N LYS A 11 16.43 -57.31 -2.21
CA LYS A 11 15.52 -56.37 -1.55
C LYS A 11 15.97 -54.94 -1.85
N ASN A 12 16.02 -54.61 -3.13
CA ASN A 12 16.00 -53.23 -3.62
C ASN A 12 14.69 -53.11 -4.40
N THR A 13 13.59 -52.76 -3.74
CA THR A 13 13.18 -51.37 -3.56
C THR A 13 12.57 -51.20 -2.17
N ALA A 14 13.22 -50.39 -1.33
CA ALA A 14 12.62 -49.91 -0.10
C ALA A 14 11.32 -49.17 -0.49
N THR A 15 10.17 -49.77 -0.19
CA THR A 15 8.88 -49.08 -0.19
C THR A 15 9.00 -47.97 0.84
N VAL A 16 9.27 -46.76 0.37
CA VAL A 16 9.36 -45.56 1.21
C VAL A 16 8.02 -45.43 1.93
N ARG A 17 7.98 -45.77 3.21
CA ARG A 17 6.77 -45.62 4.00
C ARG A 17 6.51 -44.11 4.15
N PRO A 18 5.29 -43.63 3.87
CA PRO A 18 4.94 -42.23 4.09
C PRO A 18 5.23 -41.84 5.54
N PHE A 19 5.56 -40.56 5.75
CA PHE A 19 5.94 -40.03 7.05
C PHE A 19 5.05 -40.54 8.19
N GLY A 20 5.69 -41.26 9.11
CA GLY A 20 5.12 -41.64 10.38
C GLY A 20 3.92 -42.58 10.32
N THR A 21 3.78 -43.39 9.27
CA THR A 21 2.83 -44.52 9.26
C THR A 21 3.41 -45.79 9.86
N TRP A 22 4.73 -45.85 10.08
CA TRP A 22 5.37 -46.96 10.76
C TRP A 22 4.96 -47.00 12.25
N PRO A 23 4.94 -48.20 12.84
CA PRO A 23 4.71 -48.37 14.27
C PRO A 23 5.65 -47.48 15.08
N LEU A 24 5.11 -46.81 16.08
CA LEU A 24 5.88 -46.03 17.01
C LEU A 24 6.51 -46.96 18.05
N ASP A 25 7.84 -46.90 18.15
CA ASP A 25 8.58 -47.48 19.26
C ASP A 25 8.59 -46.49 20.44
N VAL A 26 8.24 -46.96 21.63
CA VAL A 26 8.00 -46.08 22.78
C VAL A 26 9.31 -45.54 23.34
N ASP A 27 10.37 -46.34 23.35
CA ASP A 27 11.66 -45.96 23.92
C ASP A 27 12.40 -45.00 22.98
N GLU A 28 12.36 -45.29 21.68
CA GLU A 28 12.87 -44.37 20.65
C GLU A 28 12.11 -43.03 20.68
N ALA A 29 10.77 -43.08 20.78
CA ALA A 29 9.97 -41.86 20.87
C ALA A 29 10.23 -41.07 22.17
N ASN A 30 10.44 -41.74 23.31
CA ASN A 30 10.84 -41.09 24.55
C ASN A 30 12.21 -40.44 24.46
N SER A 31 13.17 -41.07 23.78
CA SER A 31 14.48 -40.47 23.51
C SER A 31 14.32 -39.19 22.68
N VAL A 32 13.51 -39.21 21.62
CA VAL A 32 13.23 -38.01 20.80
C VAL A 32 12.57 -36.91 21.65
N LEU A 33 11.55 -37.26 22.44
CA LEU A 33 10.85 -36.28 23.29
C LEU A 33 11.75 -35.66 24.37
N ALA A 34 12.67 -36.45 24.93
CA ALA A 34 13.65 -35.98 25.90
C ALA A 34 14.73 -35.10 25.25
N CYS A 35 15.29 -35.54 24.11
CA CYS A 35 16.30 -34.76 23.36
C CYS A 35 15.76 -33.42 22.88
N GLY A 36 14.46 -33.36 22.56
CA GLY A 36 13.79 -32.12 22.20
C GLY A 36 13.33 -31.27 23.39
N ASP A 37 13.56 -31.66 24.65
CA ASP A 37 13.07 -30.89 25.82
C ASP A 37 11.56 -30.57 25.73
N TYR A 38 10.76 -31.53 25.25
CA TYR A 38 9.33 -31.32 25.06
C TYR A 38 8.56 -31.30 26.39
N GLY A 39 9.18 -31.74 27.49
CA GLY A 39 8.49 -31.96 28.78
C GLY A 39 7.44 -33.06 28.71
N LEU A 40 7.50 -33.92 27.69
CA LEU A 40 6.53 -34.96 27.38
C LEU A 40 7.19 -36.33 27.32
N ARG A 41 6.44 -37.39 27.64
CA ARG A 41 6.86 -38.78 27.48
C ARG A 41 5.68 -39.67 27.15
N LEU A 42 5.95 -40.81 26.55
CA LEU A 42 5.02 -41.88 26.28
C LEU A 42 5.05 -42.92 27.38
N VAL A 43 3.86 -43.31 27.82
CA VAL A 43 3.64 -44.41 28.77
C VAL A 43 2.64 -45.40 28.20
N ARG A 44 2.84 -46.70 28.44
CA ARG A 44 1.86 -47.73 28.10
C ARG A 44 0.99 -48.04 29.31
N HIS A 45 -0.33 -47.95 29.13
CA HIS A 45 -1.32 -48.29 30.15
C HIS A 45 -2.47 -49.07 29.51
N HIS A 46 -2.80 -50.26 30.05
CA HIS A 46 -3.85 -51.16 29.53
C HIS A 46 -3.83 -51.36 27.99
N ARG A 47 -2.67 -51.70 27.43
CA ARG A 47 -2.44 -51.88 25.97
C ARG A 47 -2.61 -50.63 25.09
N GLN A 48 -2.85 -49.45 25.68
CA GLN A 48 -2.85 -48.18 24.97
C GLN A 48 -1.58 -47.39 25.28
N THR A 49 -1.09 -46.65 24.30
CA THR A 49 0.02 -45.71 24.49
C THR A 49 -0.55 -44.31 24.73
N TRP A 50 -0.06 -43.65 25.77
CA TRP A 50 -0.49 -42.32 26.20
C TRP A 50 0.67 -41.35 26.16
N LEU A 51 0.42 -40.13 25.69
CA LEU A 51 1.35 -39.01 25.80
C LEU A 51 1.05 -38.24 27.08
N VAL A 52 2.00 -38.20 28.01
CA VAL A 52 1.87 -37.56 29.33
C VAL A 52 3.00 -36.55 29.54
N GLY A 53 2.80 -35.59 30.45
CA GLY A 53 3.80 -34.54 30.77
C GLY A 53 3.22 -33.13 30.76
N GLU A 54 4.10 -32.13 30.74
CA GLU A 54 3.72 -30.72 30.77
C GLU A 54 2.85 -30.39 29.56
N ARG A 55 1.66 -29.81 29.78
CA ARG A 55 0.61 -29.50 28.77
C ARG A 55 -0.24 -30.66 28.25
N ALA A 56 0.06 -31.92 28.58
CA ALA A 56 -0.78 -33.07 28.22
C ALA A 56 -1.95 -33.32 29.20
N GLY A 57 -1.99 -32.60 30.32
CA GLY A 57 -3.03 -32.77 31.36
C GLY A 57 -2.99 -34.18 31.96
N SER A 58 -4.15 -34.85 32.01
CA SER A 58 -4.28 -36.26 32.44
C SER A 58 -3.69 -37.28 31.45
N GLY A 59 -3.15 -36.83 30.31
CA GLY A 59 -2.58 -37.67 29.27
C GLY A 59 -3.47 -37.77 28.04
N ILE A 60 -2.85 -37.90 26.86
CA ILE A 60 -3.54 -37.96 25.57
C ILE A 60 -3.36 -39.34 24.93
N PRO A 61 -4.45 -40.07 24.59
CA PRO A 61 -4.33 -41.42 24.05
C PRO A 61 -3.90 -41.42 22.58
N LEU A 62 -2.79 -42.12 22.30
CA LEU A 62 -2.29 -42.39 20.95
C LEU A 62 -2.78 -43.73 20.39
N GLY A 63 -3.56 -44.49 21.16
CA GLY A 63 -4.16 -45.76 20.75
C GLY A 63 -3.26 -46.97 21.00
N THR A 64 -3.70 -48.15 20.54
CA THR A 64 -3.04 -49.44 20.78
C THR A 64 -1.86 -49.71 19.84
N ARG A 65 -1.86 -49.10 18.65
CA ARG A 65 -0.78 -49.13 17.67
C ARG A 65 -0.46 -47.70 17.25
N PRO A 66 0.15 -46.89 18.13
CA PRO A 66 0.51 -45.53 17.78
C PRO A 66 1.51 -45.54 16.61
N THR A 67 1.48 -44.48 15.83
CA THR A 67 2.43 -44.25 14.75
C THR A 67 3.14 -42.93 14.98
N TRP A 68 4.31 -42.74 14.38
CA TRP A 68 5.08 -41.50 14.55
C TRP A 68 4.32 -40.25 14.05
N SER A 69 3.49 -40.40 13.01
CA SER A 69 2.62 -39.31 12.52
C SER A 69 1.55 -38.93 13.55
N ARG A 70 1.04 -39.92 14.31
CA ARG A 70 0.05 -39.66 15.35
C ARG A 70 0.67 -38.95 16.56
N LEU A 71 1.86 -39.38 17.00
CA LEU A 71 2.63 -38.64 18.00
C LEU A 71 2.88 -37.22 17.53
N TYR A 72 3.34 -37.06 16.30
CA TYR A 72 3.64 -35.75 15.75
C TYR A 72 2.45 -34.81 15.67
N ARG A 73 1.32 -35.29 15.13
CA ARG A 73 0.06 -34.53 15.10
C ARG A 73 -0.34 -34.09 16.50
N MET A 74 -0.01 -34.87 17.53
CA MET A 74 -0.25 -34.47 18.91
C MET A 74 0.70 -33.37 19.39
N LEU A 75 2.00 -33.46 19.09
CA LEU A 75 2.97 -32.40 19.38
C LEU A 75 2.62 -31.08 18.68
N ILE A 76 2.13 -31.15 17.45
CA ILE A 76 1.59 -30.02 16.69
C ILE A 76 0.36 -29.42 17.39
N ARG A 77 -0.61 -30.26 17.80
CA ARG A 77 -1.81 -29.81 18.52
C ARG A 77 -1.45 -29.12 19.84
N LEU A 78 -0.43 -29.62 20.52
CA LEU A 78 0.14 -29.02 21.74
C LEU A 78 1.02 -27.80 21.46
N ARG A 79 1.18 -27.38 20.19
CA ARG A 79 2.03 -26.26 19.73
C ARG A 79 3.47 -26.34 20.24
N SER A 80 3.97 -27.54 20.46
CA SER A 80 5.28 -27.74 21.08
C SER A 80 6.41 -27.76 20.04
N THR A 81 6.10 -28.06 18.78
CA THR A 81 7.04 -28.14 17.65
C THR A 81 7.51 -26.78 17.11
N ARG A 82 6.74 -25.70 17.31
CA ARG A 82 7.08 -24.37 16.75
C ARG A 82 8.22 -23.66 17.49
N ARG A 83 8.35 -23.92 18.79
CA ARG A 83 9.25 -23.17 19.70
C ARG A 83 10.51 -23.92 20.07
N ILE A 84 10.49 -25.22 19.86
CA ILE A 84 11.56 -26.13 20.25
C ILE A 84 12.29 -26.53 18.99
N ARG A 85 13.61 -26.33 19.00
CA ARG A 85 14.47 -26.76 17.90
C ARG A 85 14.94 -28.19 18.13
N ASP A 86 14.23 -29.15 17.53
CA ASP A 86 14.66 -30.55 17.47
C ASP A 86 15.23 -30.87 16.08
N ARG A 87 16.56 -30.84 15.96
CA ARG A 87 17.26 -31.11 14.70
C ARG A 87 17.04 -32.55 14.21
N THR A 88 16.96 -33.50 15.14
CA THR A 88 16.76 -34.92 14.82
C THR A 88 15.38 -35.11 14.23
N TRP A 89 14.37 -34.48 14.83
CA TRP A 89 13.01 -34.47 14.32
C TRP A 89 12.91 -33.85 12.93
N LEU A 90 13.49 -32.66 12.74
CA LEU A 90 13.46 -31.99 11.44
C LEU A 90 14.19 -32.78 10.37
N ALA A 91 15.31 -33.43 10.71
CA ALA A 91 16.03 -34.30 9.79
C ALA A 91 15.21 -35.51 9.36
N ARG A 92 14.55 -36.18 10.32
CA ARG A 92 13.64 -37.29 10.04
C ARG A 92 12.44 -36.84 9.20
N LEU A 93 11.87 -35.68 9.52
CA LEU A 93 10.78 -35.10 8.76
C LEU A 93 11.21 -34.79 7.32
N ALA A 94 12.31 -34.07 7.13
CA ALA A 94 12.83 -33.75 5.80
C ALA A 94 13.12 -35.01 4.98
N ALA A 95 13.84 -35.99 5.54
CA ALA A 95 14.14 -37.25 4.86
C ALA A 95 12.88 -38.06 4.50
N SER A 96 11.81 -37.95 5.28
CA SER A 96 10.54 -38.64 5.00
C SER A 96 9.66 -37.95 3.97
N LEU A 97 9.72 -36.61 3.90
CA LEU A 97 8.95 -35.81 2.95
C LEU A 97 9.66 -35.74 1.61
N ASP A 98 10.99 -35.79 1.62
CA ASP A 98 11.84 -35.74 0.45
C ASP A 98 12.99 -36.76 0.58
N PRO A 99 12.71 -38.05 0.29
CA PRO A 99 13.71 -39.12 0.34
C PRO A 99 14.76 -38.97 -0.77
N ARG A 100 14.47 -38.16 -1.78
CA ARG A 100 15.44 -37.70 -2.78
C ARG A 100 16.26 -36.59 -2.14
N THR A 101 16.97 -36.91 -1.04
CA THR A 101 17.98 -36.03 -0.46
C THR A 101 18.73 -35.40 -1.61
N ILE A 102 18.67 -34.05 -1.69
CA ILE A 102 19.21 -33.28 -2.79
C ILE A 102 20.65 -33.72 -2.95
N SER A 103 20.89 -34.58 -3.93
CA SER A 103 22.22 -35.10 -4.15
C SER A 103 23.03 -33.92 -4.64
N THR A 104 23.89 -33.39 -3.79
CA THR A 104 24.85 -32.35 -4.14
C THR A 104 25.94 -32.87 -5.07
N ASN A 105 25.69 -33.93 -5.85
CA ASN A 105 26.58 -34.49 -6.87
C ASN A 105 26.94 -33.50 -8.00
N GLY A 106 26.52 -32.23 -7.92
CA GLY A 106 27.10 -31.15 -8.70
C GLY A 106 28.49 -30.78 -8.16
N GLY A 107 29.36 -30.26 -9.02
CA GLY A 107 30.66 -29.72 -8.61
C GLY A 107 30.53 -28.64 -7.52
N PRO A 108 31.66 -28.17 -6.97
CA PRO A 108 31.66 -27.11 -5.96
C PRO A 108 30.82 -25.91 -6.44
N PRO A 109 30.00 -25.30 -5.55
CA PRO A 109 29.15 -24.17 -5.93
C PRO A 109 29.97 -23.04 -6.56
N ASP A 110 29.45 -22.46 -7.63
CA ASP A 110 30.10 -21.36 -8.33
C ASP A 110 30.08 -20.05 -7.52
N ARG A 111 30.82 -19.04 -7.98
CA ARG A 111 30.93 -17.74 -7.29
C ARG A 111 29.57 -17.03 -7.24
N GLU A 112 28.77 -17.19 -8.28
CA GLU A 112 27.43 -16.63 -8.44
C GLU A 112 26.45 -17.19 -7.39
N TRP A 113 26.53 -18.48 -7.05
CA TRP A 113 25.78 -19.07 -5.94
C TRP A 113 26.05 -18.37 -4.61
N TRP A 114 27.32 -18.15 -4.27
CA TRP A 114 27.67 -17.47 -3.01
C TRP A 114 27.20 -16.02 -2.98
N ARG A 115 27.21 -15.33 -4.13
CA ARG A 115 26.60 -14.00 -4.24
C ARG A 115 25.09 -14.03 -3.98
N LEU A 116 24.39 -15.08 -4.44
CA LEU A 116 22.97 -15.27 -4.13
C LEU A 116 22.76 -15.55 -2.63
N VAL A 117 23.56 -16.41 -2.02
CA VAL A 117 23.49 -16.70 -0.57
C VAL A 117 23.69 -15.43 0.27
N GLU A 118 24.70 -14.63 -0.06
CA GLU A 118 24.97 -13.35 0.59
C GLU A 118 23.82 -12.36 0.38
N MET A 119 23.32 -12.26 -0.86
CA MET A 119 22.16 -11.41 -1.18
C MET A 119 20.91 -11.81 -0.38
N VAL A 120 20.62 -13.11 -0.23
CA VAL A 120 19.49 -13.59 0.59
C VAL A 120 19.72 -13.33 2.08
N GLY A 121 20.97 -13.32 2.55
CA GLY A 121 21.32 -12.98 3.92
C GLY A 121 21.16 -11.49 4.24
N GLU A 122 21.58 -10.62 3.30
CA GLU A 122 21.62 -9.16 3.46
C GLU A 122 20.29 -8.49 3.09
N ASP A 123 19.60 -8.96 2.05
CA ASP A 123 18.39 -8.33 1.54
C ASP A 123 17.15 -8.78 2.34
N PRO A 124 16.56 -7.85 3.11
CA PRO A 124 15.47 -8.14 4.03
C PRO A 124 14.14 -8.42 3.34
N ILE A 125 13.94 -7.93 2.12
CA ILE A 125 12.73 -8.19 1.32
C ILE A 125 12.88 -9.55 0.64
N LEU A 126 14.06 -9.84 0.09
CA LEU A 126 14.35 -11.12 -0.55
C LEU A 126 14.18 -12.29 0.42
N ARG A 127 14.73 -12.19 1.65
CA ARG A 127 14.61 -13.25 2.67
C ARG A 127 13.17 -13.53 3.13
N MET A 128 12.21 -12.63 2.86
CA MET A 128 10.79 -12.89 3.14
C MET A 128 10.17 -13.88 2.17
N HIS A 129 10.76 -14.03 0.99
CA HIS A 129 10.23 -14.82 -0.12
C HIS A 129 11.15 -15.97 -0.51
N CYS A 130 12.42 -15.97 -0.07
CA CYS A 130 13.29 -17.11 -0.26
C CYS A 130 14.25 -17.38 0.91
N ALA A 131 14.82 -18.58 0.86
CA ALA A 131 15.94 -19.05 1.63
C ALA A 131 16.89 -19.85 0.71
N THR A 132 18.06 -20.19 1.22
CA THR A 132 19.04 -21.07 0.55
C THR A 132 19.34 -22.27 1.44
N LEU A 133 19.71 -23.39 0.83
CA LEU A 133 20.29 -24.51 1.57
C LEU A 133 21.77 -24.23 1.83
N GLY A 134 22.17 -24.22 3.10
CA GLY A 134 23.57 -24.06 3.47
C GLY A 134 24.40 -25.26 2.99
N THR A 135 25.53 -25.02 2.34
CA THR A 135 26.51 -26.07 2.07
C THR A 135 27.24 -26.39 3.37
N GLY A 136 27.05 -27.60 3.89
CA GLY A 136 27.68 -28.01 5.15
C GLY A 136 29.19 -27.86 5.07
N SER A 137 29.77 -27.15 6.04
CA SER A 137 31.21 -26.96 6.15
C SER A 137 31.87 -28.25 6.64
N GLY A 138 32.78 -28.82 5.85
CA GLY A 138 33.77 -29.81 6.31
C GLY A 138 33.65 -31.21 5.68
N PRO A 139 34.72 -31.74 5.04
CA PRO A 139 34.78 -33.14 4.66
C PRO A 139 34.78 -34.03 5.91
N GLY A 140 33.81 -34.96 6.02
CA GLY A 140 33.75 -35.97 7.08
C GLY A 140 32.54 -35.90 8.03
N VAL A 141 31.66 -34.90 7.91
CA VAL A 141 30.40 -34.87 8.67
C VAL A 141 29.31 -35.62 7.87
N ALA A 142 28.63 -36.59 8.49
CA ALA A 142 27.48 -37.32 7.93
C ALA A 142 26.48 -36.35 7.28
N PRO A 143 25.75 -36.74 6.19
CA PRO A 143 24.95 -35.83 5.36
C PRO A 143 24.11 -34.90 6.23
N ALA A 144 24.60 -33.67 6.36
CA ALA A 144 24.14 -32.73 7.36
C ALA A 144 22.77 -32.23 6.91
N PHE A 145 21.77 -32.38 7.78
CA PHE A 145 20.46 -31.78 7.63
C PHE A 145 20.57 -30.33 7.12
N HIS A 146 20.13 -30.07 5.87
CA HIS A 146 20.20 -28.76 5.26
C HIS A 146 18.94 -27.95 5.61
N GLU A 147 18.97 -27.32 6.78
CA GLU A 147 17.93 -26.37 7.19
C GLU A 147 17.97 -25.10 6.31
N PRO A 148 16.83 -24.56 5.87
CA PRO A 148 16.78 -23.29 5.14
C PRO A 148 17.46 -22.14 5.90
N LEU A 149 18.20 -21.31 5.16
CA LEU A 149 18.92 -20.13 5.66
C LEU A 149 18.55 -18.86 4.86
N PRO A 150 18.22 -17.74 5.53
CA PRO A 150 18.12 -17.56 6.98
C PRO A 150 16.89 -18.27 7.57
N ALA A 151 16.90 -18.51 8.89
CA ALA A 151 15.78 -19.14 9.59
C ALA A 151 14.48 -18.31 9.49
N HIS A 152 13.33 -18.98 9.43
CA HIS A 152 12.04 -18.31 9.35
C HIS A 152 11.61 -17.75 10.73
N PRO A 153 11.23 -16.46 10.85
CA PRO A 153 10.94 -15.82 12.14
C PRO A 153 9.74 -16.40 12.91
N ASP A 154 8.70 -16.88 12.22
CA ASP A 154 7.57 -17.56 12.87
C ASP A 154 7.86 -19.00 13.32
N PHE A 155 9.00 -19.56 12.89
CA PHE A 155 9.39 -20.95 13.14
C PHE A 155 10.82 -21.00 13.70
N PRO A 156 11.08 -20.43 14.89
CA PRO A 156 12.42 -20.43 15.48
C PRO A 156 12.91 -21.84 15.85
N GLY A 157 12.00 -22.81 15.95
CA GLY A 157 12.28 -24.25 16.05
C GLY A 157 12.85 -24.88 14.78
N GLY A 158 12.84 -24.16 13.65
CA GLY A 158 13.33 -24.61 12.35
C GLY A 158 12.22 -25.04 11.39
N THR A 159 12.60 -25.20 10.12
CA THR A 159 11.74 -25.52 8.99
C THR A 159 12.38 -26.59 8.12
N VAL A 160 11.64 -27.13 7.17
CA VAL A 160 12.12 -28.14 6.21
C VAL A 160 11.97 -27.64 4.79
N ALA A 161 12.95 -27.93 3.94
CA ALA A 161 12.84 -27.73 2.49
C ALA A 161 12.32 -29.02 1.85
N VAL A 162 11.33 -28.90 0.97
CA VAL A 162 10.79 -30.01 0.17
C VAL A 162 10.87 -29.64 -1.29
N THR A 163 11.55 -30.43 -2.12
CA THR A 163 11.67 -30.17 -3.56
C THR A 163 10.31 -30.18 -4.23
N VAL A 164 10.13 -29.40 -5.31
CA VAL A 164 8.86 -29.40 -6.06
C VAL A 164 8.50 -30.82 -6.54
N PRO A 165 9.41 -31.64 -7.09
CA PRO A 165 9.10 -33.02 -7.42
C PRO A 165 8.58 -33.86 -6.25
N ALA A 166 9.11 -33.70 -5.02
CA ALA A 166 8.63 -34.42 -3.84
C ALA A 166 7.27 -33.88 -3.36
N LEU A 167 7.06 -32.56 -3.43
CA LEU A 167 5.79 -31.92 -3.13
C LEU A 167 4.64 -32.43 -4.01
N LEU A 168 4.93 -32.71 -5.29
CA LEU A 168 3.95 -33.10 -6.31
C LEU A 168 3.79 -34.62 -6.47
N GLU A 169 4.66 -35.42 -5.84
CA GLU A 169 4.61 -36.87 -5.94
C GLU A 169 3.38 -37.43 -5.22
N THR A 170 2.63 -38.31 -5.90
CA THR A 170 1.51 -39.05 -5.32
C THR A 170 1.96 -40.46 -4.95
N SER A 171 1.43 -40.98 -3.85
CA SER A 171 1.66 -42.37 -3.45
C SER A 171 0.36 -43.00 -2.98
N SER A 172 0.31 -44.33 -2.85
CA SER A 172 -0.85 -45.02 -2.26
C SER A 172 -1.17 -44.52 -0.85
N ALA A 173 -0.17 -44.01 -0.14
CA ALA A 173 -0.29 -43.44 1.18
C ALA A 173 -0.74 -41.98 1.22
N LEU A 174 -0.41 -41.20 0.18
CA LEU A 174 -0.81 -39.81 0.01
C LEU A 174 -1.47 -39.67 -1.37
N PRO A 175 -2.75 -40.08 -1.51
CA PRO A 175 -3.43 -40.07 -2.81
C PRO A 175 -3.59 -38.67 -3.40
N ALA A 176 -3.60 -37.64 -2.55
CA ALA A 176 -3.61 -36.21 -2.91
C ALA A 176 -2.20 -35.59 -2.93
N GLY A 177 -1.15 -36.40 -2.81
CA GLY A 177 0.23 -35.95 -2.69
C GLY A 177 0.49 -35.10 -1.45
N LEU A 178 1.72 -34.62 -1.28
CA LEU A 178 2.07 -33.72 -0.18
C LEU A 178 1.48 -32.32 -0.40
N LEU A 179 1.34 -31.85 -1.64
CA LEU A 179 0.67 -30.59 -1.96
C LEU A 179 -0.77 -30.54 -1.39
N GLY A 180 -1.56 -31.61 -1.56
CA GLY A 180 -2.91 -31.68 -1.00
C GLY A 180 -2.93 -31.57 0.53
N GLU A 181 -1.99 -32.24 1.21
CA GLU A 181 -1.83 -32.13 2.66
C GLU A 181 -1.46 -30.70 3.10
N VAL A 182 -0.55 -30.03 2.38
CA VAL A 182 -0.16 -28.64 2.70
C VAL A 182 -1.34 -27.68 2.52
N LEU A 183 -2.11 -27.83 1.44
CA LEU A 183 -3.32 -27.03 1.19
C LEU A 183 -4.39 -27.25 2.27
N ASN A 184 -4.53 -28.49 2.76
CA ASN A 184 -5.44 -28.83 3.86
C ASN A 184 -4.97 -28.30 5.22
N ASN A 185 -3.67 -28.13 5.40
CA ASN A 185 -3.05 -27.60 6.61
C ASN A 185 -2.81 -26.07 6.59
N ARG A 186 -3.40 -25.34 5.64
CA ARG A 186 -3.33 -23.87 5.58
C ARG A 186 -3.67 -23.20 6.93
N PHE A 187 -2.96 -22.10 7.24
CA PHE A 187 -3.09 -21.38 8.52
C PHE A 187 -4.51 -20.89 8.78
N GLU A 188 -5.16 -20.36 7.75
CA GLU A 188 -6.52 -19.86 7.80
C GLU A 188 -7.40 -20.84 7.01
N ARG A 189 -8.06 -21.76 7.72
CA ARG A 189 -8.88 -22.81 7.07
C ARG A 189 -10.01 -22.26 6.19
N GLN A 190 -10.47 -21.03 6.47
CA GLN A 190 -11.49 -20.34 5.68
C GLN A 190 -10.93 -19.69 4.39
N GLN A 191 -9.61 -19.63 4.22
CA GLN A 191 -8.99 -19.12 2.99
C GLN A 191 -9.28 -20.07 1.83
N ASN A 192 -9.63 -19.52 0.67
CA ASN A 192 -9.78 -20.25 -0.58
C ASN A 192 -8.46 -20.96 -0.97
N ALA A 193 -8.54 -22.23 -1.40
CA ALA A 193 -7.38 -23.07 -1.69
C ALA A 193 -6.57 -22.57 -2.89
N LEU A 194 -7.23 -22.16 -3.98
CA LEU A 194 -6.57 -21.58 -5.16
C LEU A 194 -5.82 -20.30 -4.77
N HIS A 195 -6.46 -19.40 -4.03
CA HIS A 195 -5.79 -18.18 -3.56
C HIS A 195 -4.58 -18.49 -2.66
N HIS A 196 -4.71 -19.44 -1.74
CA HIS A 196 -3.59 -19.90 -0.91
C HIS A 196 -2.43 -20.45 -1.77
N PHE A 197 -2.76 -21.25 -2.80
CA PHE A 197 -1.81 -21.80 -3.75
C PHE A 197 -1.05 -20.71 -4.52
N LEU A 198 -1.76 -19.73 -5.07
CA LEU A 198 -1.16 -18.62 -5.81
C LEU A 198 -0.19 -17.83 -4.92
N GLU A 199 -0.55 -17.54 -3.68
CA GLU A 199 0.28 -16.73 -2.77
C GLU A 199 1.51 -17.47 -2.22
N HIS A 200 1.45 -18.80 -2.04
CA HIS A 200 2.52 -19.55 -1.37
C HIS A 200 3.39 -20.39 -2.31
N PHE A 201 2.95 -20.65 -3.55
CA PHE A 201 3.66 -21.52 -4.49
C PHE A 201 3.96 -20.85 -5.84
N VAL A 202 3.09 -19.94 -6.31
CA VAL A 202 3.22 -19.29 -7.62
C VAL A 202 3.91 -17.93 -7.50
N ARG A 203 3.43 -17.07 -6.59
CA ARG A 203 3.97 -15.73 -6.39
C ARG A 203 5.42 -15.72 -5.88
N PRO A 204 5.83 -16.56 -4.89
CA PRO A 204 7.18 -16.51 -4.36
C PRO A 204 8.29 -16.72 -5.41
N PRO A 205 8.27 -17.73 -6.30
CA PRO A 205 9.32 -17.87 -7.31
C PRO A 205 9.38 -16.70 -8.30
N LEU A 206 8.24 -16.13 -8.70
CA LEU A 206 8.18 -14.95 -9.56
C LEU A 206 8.76 -13.70 -8.86
N ARG A 207 8.33 -13.44 -7.62
CA ARG A 207 8.81 -12.31 -6.83
C ARG A 207 10.31 -12.42 -6.60
N VAL A 208 10.81 -13.60 -6.24
CA VAL A 208 12.24 -13.83 -5.99
C VAL A 208 13.04 -13.68 -7.29
N PHE A 209 12.57 -14.24 -8.40
CA PHE A 209 13.19 -14.05 -9.71
C PHE A 209 13.33 -12.56 -10.04
N ARG A 210 12.25 -11.78 -9.87
CA ARG A 210 12.26 -10.34 -10.06
C ARG A 210 13.22 -9.63 -9.12
N LEU A 211 13.13 -9.85 -7.81
CA LEU A 211 13.94 -9.14 -6.81
C LEU A 211 15.44 -9.40 -6.98
N VAL A 212 15.82 -10.60 -7.42
CA VAL A 212 17.21 -10.98 -7.68
C VAL A 212 17.72 -10.33 -8.98
N LEU A 213 16.88 -10.25 -10.02
CA LEU A 213 17.19 -9.56 -11.26
C LEU A 213 17.35 -8.05 -11.05
N GLU A 214 16.35 -7.44 -10.39
CA GLU A 214 16.35 -6.05 -9.96
C GLU A 214 17.26 -5.85 -8.73
N ASN A 215 18.16 -6.78 -8.35
CA ASN A 215 19.15 -6.54 -7.30
C ASN A 215 20.32 -5.67 -7.81
N SER A 216 21.13 -5.05 -6.94
CA SER A 216 22.23 -4.14 -7.33
C SER A 216 23.37 -4.93 -7.96
N ARG A 217 23.43 -6.22 -7.61
CA ARG A 217 24.34 -7.21 -8.15
C ARG A 217 23.75 -7.95 -9.37
N SER A 218 22.52 -7.62 -9.79
CA SER A 218 21.69 -8.19 -10.86
C SER A 218 22.06 -9.62 -11.26
N LEU A 219 21.34 -10.61 -10.71
CA LEU A 219 21.56 -12.01 -11.08
C LEU A 219 20.36 -12.55 -11.87
N LEU A 220 20.63 -13.42 -12.84
CA LEU A 220 19.65 -14.19 -13.57
C LEU A 220 19.56 -15.59 -12.97
N LEU A 221 18.35 -15.99 -12.58
CA LEU A 221 18.07 -17.32 -12.05
C LEU A 221 17.49 -18.23 -13.13
N THR A 222 17.83 -19.53 -13.08
CA THR A 222 17.20 -20.58 -13.88
C THR A 222 16.45 -21.56 -12.95
N PRO A 223 15.27 -21.18 -12.43
CA PRO A 223 14.55 -21.95 -11.41
C PRO A 223 13.80 -23.12 -12.05
N ARG A 224 14.45 -24.27 -12.16
CA ARG A 224 13.83 -25.52 -12.59
C ARG A 224 13.16 -26.21 -11.40
N ALA A 225 12.08 -26.97 -11.65
CA ALA A 225 11.33 -27.64 -10.59
C ALA A 225 12.22 -28.56 -9.72
N ASP A 226 13.18 -29.26 -10.30
CA ASP A 226 14.15 -30.12 -9.61
C ASP A 226 15.23 -29.37 -8.81
N THR A 227 15.41 -28.07 -9.06
CA THR A 227 16.35 -27.18 -8.35
C THR A 227 15.67 -26.27 -7.33
N LEU A 228 14.34 -26.35 -7.23
CA LEU A 228 13.53 -25.50 -6.38
C LEU A 228 12.84 -26.34 -5.31
N ALA A 229 12.90 -25.85 -4.08
CA ALA A 229 12.16 -26.41 -2.96
C ALA A 229 11.20 -25.37 -2.38
N VAL A 230 10.18 -25.85 -1.68
CA VAL A 230 9.25 -25.05 -0.89
C VAL A 230 9.59 -25.25 0.57
N GLU A 231 9.66 -24.15 1.32
CA GLU A 231 9.88 -24.24 2.75
C GLU A 231 8.56 -24.47 3.49
N LEU A 232 8.53 -25.55 4.25
CA LEU A 232 7.40 -25.95 5.09
C LEU A 232 7.75 -25.81 6.56
N SER A 233 6.75 -25.41 7.35
CA SER A 233 6.82 -25.55 8.79
C SER A 233 6.82 -27.03 9.19
N PRO A 234 7.18 -27.35 10.45
CA PRO A 234 6.95 -28.68 11.00
C PRO A 234 5.48 -29.14 10.80
N GLU A 235 4.53 -28.22 10.93
CA GLU A 235 3.10 -28.50 10.74
C GLU A 235 2.66 -28.70 9.28
N LEU A 236 3.59 -28.86 8.34
CA LEU A 236 3.32 -28.96 6.89
C LEU A 236 2.57 -27.73 6.34
N GLN A 237 2.88 -26.55 6.87
CA GLN A 237 2.31 -25.29 6.38
C GLN A 237 3.33 -24.60 5.49
N ALA A 238 2.90 -24.17 4.30
CA ALA A 238 3.77 -23.38 3.43
C ALA A 238 4.14 -22.06 4.11
N THR A 239 5.44 -21.82 4.25
CA THR A 239 5.94 -20.59 4.88
C THR A 239 5.82 -19.36 3.96
N GLY A 240 5.60 -19.58 2.66
CA GLY A 240 5.61 -18.54 1.63
C GLY A 240 7.01 -18.23 1.11
N ARG A 241 8.02 -19.02 1.52
CA ARG A 241 9.38 -18.96 0.98
C ARG A 241 9.66 -20.15 0.07
N ILE A 242 10.35 -19.87 -1.03
CA ILE A 242 11.04 -20.89 -1.82
C ILE A 242 12.47 -21.08 -1.30
N VAL A 243 13.02 -22.27 -1.45
CA VAL A 243 14.38 -22.59 -1.06
C VAL A 243 15.17 -22.95 -2.31
N PHE A 244 16.26 -22.24 -2.53
CA PHE A 244 17.20 -22.59 -3.60
C PHE A 244 18.23 -23.60 -3.11
N THR A 245 18.57 -24.52 -4.02
CA THR A 245 19.65 -25.48 -3.85
C THR A 245 20.90 -24.98 -4.58
N PRO A 246 22.11 -25.46 -4.23
CA PRO A 246 23.32 -25.14 -4.97
C PRO A 246 23.30 -25.53 -6.46
N SER A 247 22.33 -26.35 -6.89
CA SER A 247 22.14 -26.75 -8.28
C SER A 247 21.29 -25.77 -9.10
N VAL A 248 20.74 -24.70 -8.49
CA VAL A 248 20.04 -23.67 -9.26
C VAL A 248 21.02 -22.94 -10.18
N GLY A 249 20.65 -22.74 -11.44
CA GLY A 249 21.49 -21.96 -12.35
C GLY A 249 21.47 -20.49 -11.95
N VAL A 250 22.63 -19.94 -11.55
CA VAL A 250 22.81 -18.51 -11.25
C VAL A 250 23.83 -17.92 -12.22
N ARG A 251 23.50 -16.78 -12.83
CA ARG A 251 24.37 -16.04 -13.74
C ARG A 251 24.34 -14.56 -13.41
N ASP A 252 25.43 -13.86 -13.69
CA ASP A 252 25.44 -12.39 -13.69
C ASP A 252 24.57 -11.89 -14.85
N ALA A 253 23.49 -11.16 -14.55
CA ALA A 253 22.51 -10.73 -15.55
C ALA A 253 23.14 -9.80 -16.60
N ASN A 254 24.16 -9.03 -16.22
CA ASN A 254 24.86 -8.14 -17.15
C ASN A 254 25.72 -8.91 -18.15
N ARG A 255 26.09 -10.16 -17.83
CA ARG A 255 26.90 -11.05 -18.66
C ARG A 255 26.09 -12.15 -19.33
N ALA A 256 24.80 -12.29 -18.98
CA ALA A 256 23.93 -13.31 -19.53
C ALA A 256 23.71 -13.09 -21.03
N THR A 257 23.85 -14.16 -21.80
CA THR A 257 23.51 -14.21 -23.22
C THR A 257 21.99 -14.27 -23.41
N SER A 258 21.49 -13.88 -24.58
CA SER A 258 20.07 -14.03 -24.92
C SER A 258 19.59 -15.49 -24.89
N GLY A 259 20.52 -16.46 -25.04
CA GLY A 259 20.24 -17.89 -24.89
C GLY A 259 19.96 -18.26 -23.43
N GLU A 260 20.82 -17.81 -22.51
CA GLU A 260 20.68 -18.04 -21.07
C GLU A 260 19.42 -17.37 -20.50
N VAL A 261 19.12 -16.12 -20.90
CA VAL A 261 17.86 -15.45 -20.53
C VAL A 261 16.66 -16.28 -20.96
N ARG A 262 16.65 -16.73 -22.23
CA ARG A 262 15.55 -17.52 -22.77
C ARG A 262 15.41 -18.86 -22.06
N GLU A 263 16.52 -19.48 -21.68
CA GLU A 263 16.51 -20.70 -20.88
C GLU A 263 15.94 -20.47 -19.48
N GLY A 264 16.40 -19.44 -18.78
CA GLY A 264 15.91 -19.04 -17.46
C GLY A 264 14.40 -18.80 -17.46
N MET A 265 13.90 -18.01 -18.42
CA MET A 265 12.48 -17.71 -18.55
C MET A 265 11.63 -18.93 -18.91
N ARG A 266 12.15 -19.83 -19.74
CA ARG A 266 11.46 -21.10 -20.04
C ARG A 266 11.46 -22.04 -18.85
N ALA A 267 12.54 -22.10 -18.08
CA ALA A 267 12.62 -22.89 -16.86
C ALA A 267 11.57 -22.41 -15.84
N LEU A 268 11.49 -21.09 -15.61
CA LEU A 268 10.49 -20.49 -14.74
C LEU A 268 9.05 -20.81 -15.22
N ALA A 269 8.74 -20.58 -16.50
CA ALA A 269 7.43 -20.89 -17.06
C ALA A 269 7.04 -22.37 -16.88
N ARG A 270 7.94 -23.30 -17.20
CA ARG A 270 7.70 -24.74 -17.02
C ARG A 270 7.48 -25.12 -15.56
N THR A 271 8.22 -24.51 -14.63
CA THR A 271 8.03 -24.74 -13.19
C THR A 271 6.64 -24.28 -12.74
N LEU A 272 6.17 -23.12 -13.21
CA LEU A 272 4.83 -22.61 -12.91
C LEU A 272 3.73 -23.49 -13.53
N ASP A 273 3.89 -23.92 -14.78
CA ASP A 273 2.98 -24.86 -15.45
C ASP A 273 2.89 -26.21 -14.72
N THR A 274 4.03 -26.69 -14.22
CA THR A 274 4.10 -27.95 -13.46
C THR A 274 3.33 -27.84 -12.15
N LEU A 275 3.48 -26.73 -11.42
CA LEU A 275 2.73 -26.45 -10.19
C LEU A 275 1.23 -26.29 -10.49
N ALA A 276 0.87 -25.50 -11.50
CA ALA A 276 -0.51 -25.25 -11.89
C ALA A 276 -1.23 -26.55 -12.29
N GLY A 277 -0.60 -27.36 -13.14
CA GLY A 277 -1.15 -28.65 -13.56
C GLY A 277 -1.28 -29.65 -12.42
N ALA A 278 -0.42 -29.59 -11.39
CA ALA A 278 -0.59 -30.40 -10.21
C ALA A 278 -1.77 -29.96 -9.34
N PHE A 279 -1.97 -28.65 -9.17
CA PHE A 279 -3.14 -28.11 -8.49
C PHE A 279 -4.45 -28.47 -9.21
N GLU A 280 -4.51 -28.32 -10.54
CA GLU A 280 -5.66 -28.70 -11.37
C GLU A 280 -6.06 -30.18 -11.17
N ARG A 281 -5.08 -31.10 -11.05
CA ARG A 281 -5.34 -32.53 -10.77
C ARG A 281 -5.91 -32.78 -9.38
N LEU A 282 -5.58 -31.94 -8.40
CA LEU A 282 -6.13 -32.03 -7.04
C LEU A 282 -7.56 -31.51 -6.98
N ASP A 283 -7.82 -30.35 -7.61
CA ASP A 283 -9.13 -29.69 -7.64
C ASP A 283 -10.17 -30.44 -8.49
N SER A 284 -9.72 -31.18 -9.51
CA SER A 284 -10.58 -32.11 -10.25
C SER A 284 -11.28 -33.15 -9.35
N ARG A 285 -10.89 -33.25 -8.06
CA ARG A 285 -11.50 -34.11 -7.05
C ARG A 285 -12.36 -33.35 -6.01
N GLY A 286 -12.42 -32.02 -6.05
CA GLY A 286 -13.20 -31.20 -5.13
C GLY A 286 -13.04 -29.70 -5.40
N ASP A 287 -14.16 -28.97 -5.29
CA ASP A 287 -14.39 -27.52 -5.48
C ASP A 287 -14.85 -27.02 -6.86
N GLY A 288 -14.76 -27.83 -7.93
CA GLY A 288 -15.51 -27.58 -9.17
C GLY A 288 -15.09 -26.34 -9.97
N LEU A 289 -13.80 -25.96 -9.92
CA LEU A 289 -13.27 -24.87 -10.75
C LEU A 289 -13.45 -25.18 -12.24
N ARG A 290 -13.65 -24.12 -13.05
CA ARG A 290 -13.81 -24.30 -14.50
C ARG A 290 -12.47 -24.67 -15.14
N PRO A 291 -12.45 -25.48 -16.22
CA PRO A 291 -11.24 -25.75 -16.97
C PRO A 291 -10.52 -24.45 -17.36
N GLY A 292 -9.23 -24.33 -17.01
CA GLY A 292 -8.39 -23.17 -17.32
C GLY A 292 -8.44 -22.01 -16.32
N GLU A 293 -9.31 -22.06 -15.30
CA GLU A 293 -9.40 -21.00 -14.28
C GLU A 293 -8.09 -20.85 -13.48
N VAL A 294 -7.47 -21.97 -13.09
CA VAL A 294 -6.18 -21.99 -12.38
C VAL A 294 -5.09 -21.33 -13.22
N ARG A 295 -4.99 -21.66 -14.51
CA ARG A 295 -4.01 -21.06 -15.44
C ARG A 295 -4.24 -19.58 -15.63
N SER A 296 -5.50 -19.15 -15.78
CA SER A 296 -5.85 -17.74 -15.86
C SER A 296 -5.39 -16.99 -14.60
N ALA A 297 -5.63 -17.56 -13.41
CA ALA A 297 -5.20 -16.97 -12.15
C ALA A 297 -3.67 -16.94 -11.99
N VAL A 298 -2.96 -17.98 -12.48
CA VAL A 298 -1.48 -17.99 -12.54
C VAL A 298 -0.97 -16.91 -13.49
N HIS A 299 -1.53 -16.77 -14.70
CA HIS A 299 -1.18 -15.72 -15.64
C HIS A 299 -1.40 -14.33 -15.05
N HIS A 300 -2.47 -14.14 -14.27
CA HIS A 300 -2.71 -12.88 -13.57
C HIS A 300 -1.60 -12.58 -12.55
N VAL A 301 -1.12 -13.58 -11.81
CA VAL A 301 0.01 -13.43 -10.88
C VAL A 301 1.31 -13.15 -11.64
N VAL A 302 1.58 -13.85 -12.74
CA VAL A 302 2.74 -13.60 -13.61
C VAL A 302 2.72 -12.16 -14.13
N ALA A 303 1.58 -11.71 -14.67
CA ALA A 303 1.39 -10.35 -15.15
C ALA A 303 1.66 -9.35 -14.02
N ALA A 304 1.08 -9.54 -12.83
CA ALA A 304 1.28 -8.65 -11.70
C ALA A 304 2.73 -8.60 -11.19
N GLU A 305 3.46 -9.73 -11.23
CA GLU A 305 4.85 -9.80 -10.76
C GLU A 305 5.85 -9.24 -11.78
N LEU A 306 5.62 -9.44 -13.08
CA LEU A 306 6.47 -8.94 -14.18
C LEU A 306 6.05 -7.56 -14.71
N ARG A 307 5.05 -6.92 -14.08
CA ARG A 307 4.66 -5.54 -14.38
C ARG A 307 5.57 -4.51 -13.71
N ASP A 308 5.85 -3.43 -14.43
CA ASP A 308 6.60 -2.27 -13.93
C ASP A 308 8.02 -2.64 -13.51
N LEU A 309 8.70 -3.40 -14.35
CA LEU A 309 10.11 -3.71 -14.17
C LEU A 309 10.98 -2.47 -14.38
N GLU A 310 12.18 -2.46 -13.82
CA GLU A 310 13.20 -1.48 -14.20
C GLU A 310 13.53 -1.63 -15.71
N ALA A 311 13.83 -0.52 -16.40
CA ALA A 311 14.08 -0.53 -17.85
C ALA A 311 15.19 -1.53 -18.21
N ASP A 312 16.33 -1.47 -17.51
CA ASP A 312 17.44 -2.40 -17.72
C ASP A 312 17.03 -3.86 -17.48
N SER A 313 16.15 -4.13 -16.51
CA SER A 313 15.63 -5.47 -16.24
C SER A 313 14.68 -5.94 -17.33
N ALA A 314 13.79 -5.07 -17.81
CA ALA A 314 12.90 -5.36 -18.94
C ALA A 314 13.70 -5.61 -20.23
N ASP A 315 14.78 -4.84 -20.45
CA ASP A 315 15.70 -5.01 -21.57
C ASP A 315 16.45 -6.34 -21.49
N VAL A 316 16.90 -6.76 -20.30
CA VAL A 316 17.48 -8.10 -20.08
C VAL A 316 16.46 -9.19 -20.43
N LEU A 317 15.20 -9.01 -20.06
CA LEU A 317 14.11 -9.93 -20.39
C LEU A 317 13.54 -9.75 -21.80
N SER A 318 14.12 -8.86 -22.62
CA SER A 318 13.63 -8.65 -23.97
C SER A 318 13.90 -9.88 -24.85
N GLY A 319 12.94 -10.22 -25.71
CA GLY A 319 13.07 -11.31 -26.68
C GLY A 319 11.90 -12.30 -26.69
N ARG A 320 12.05 -13.36 -27.48
CA ARG A 320 11.01 -14.39 -27.64
C ARG A 320 11.15 -15.50 -26.60
N HIS A 321 10.28 -15.49 -25.60
CA HIS A 321 10.13 -16.54 -24.59
C HIS A 321 8.66 -16.61 -24.11
N PRO A 322 8.22 -17.68 -23.42
CA PRO A 322 6.79 -17.87 -23.08
C PRO A 322 6.15 -16.77 -22.23
N LEU A 323 6.97 -15.98 -21.52
CA LEU A 323 6.51 -14.92 -20.63
C LEU A 323 6.69 -13.51 -21.19
N SER A 324 7.13 -13.36 -22.46
CA SER A 324 7.48 -12.05 -23.02
C SER A 324 6.29 -11.09 -23.07
N GLY A 325 5.07 -11.62 -23.22
CA GLY A 325 3.84 -10.83 -23.20
C GLY A 325 3.45 -10.28 -21.82
N PHE A 326 4.13 -10.69 -20.75
CA PHE A 326 3.89 -10.20 -19.38
C PHE A 326 4.95 -9.19 -18.91
N VAL A 327 6.07 -9.07 -19.63
CA VAL A 327 7.15 -8.13 -19.31
C VAL A 327 6.66 -6.72 -19.64
N HIS A 328 6.55 -5.88 -18.62
CA HIS A 328 6.08 -4.51 -18.77
C HIS A 328 6.99 -3.54 -18.01
N THR A 329 7.28 -2.39 -18.61
CA THR A 329 8.06 -1.30 -18.02
C THR A 329 7.43 0.04 -18.39
N VAL A 330 7.49 1.00 -17.48
CA VAL A 330 7.15 2.41 -17.72
C VAL A 330 8.46 3.21 -17.64
N PRO A 331 8.90 3.93 -18.67
CA PRO A 331 10.10 4.76 -18.58
C PRO A 331 10.02 5.79 -17.45
N ALA A 332 11.16 6.09 -16.78
CA ALA A 332 11.16 6.99 -15.62
C ALA A 332 10.72 8.41 -16.01
N GLU A 333 11.18 8.84 -17.18
CA GLU A 333 10.86 10.15 -17.77
C GLU A 333 9.36 10.26 -18.08
N GLN A 334 8.74 9.20 -18.65
CA GLN A 334 7.30 9.13 -18.87
C GLN A 334 6.52 9.20 -17.54
N ASP A 335 6.88 8.39 -16.54
CA ASP A 335 6.21 8.39 -15.24
C ASP A 335 6.28 9.77 -14.57
N GLU A 336 7.46 10.41 -14.58
CA GLU A 336 7.64 11.74 -14.03
C GLU A 336 6.78 12.79 -14.77
N LEU A 337 6.73 12.71 -16.10
CA LEU A 337 5.96 13.63 -16.93
C LEU A 337 4.46 13.53 -16.68
N LEU A 338 3.90 12.33 -16.71
CA LEU A 338 2.47 12.10 -16.44
C LEU A 338 2.10 12.49 -15.00
N ARG A 339 2.96 12.17 -14.02
CA ARG A 339 2.77 12.61 -12.63
C ARG A 339 2.84 14.12 -12.46
N ARG A 340 3.69 14.80 -13.24
CA ARG A 340 3.75 16.26 -13.25
C ARG A 340 2.45 16.87 -13.74
N VAL A 341 1.86 16.33 -14.82
CA VAL A 341 0.52 16.75 -15.28
C VAL A 341 -0.53 16.57 -14.18
N LEU A 342 -0.60 15.37 -13.59
CA LEU A 342 -1.54 15.10 -12.50
C LEU A 342 -1.32 16.00 -11.29
N HIS A 343 -0.07 16.28 -10.92
CA HIS A 343 0.27 17.17 -9.83
C HIS A 343 -0.21 18.60 -10.10
N THR A 344 0.03 19.13 -11.30
CA THR A 344 -0.47 20.46 -11.71
C THR A 344 -1.99 20.52 -11.65
N VAL A 345 -2.70 19.51 -12.15
CA VAL A 345 -4.16 19.41 -12.03
C VAL A 345 -4.59 19.50 -10.55
N GLN A 346 -3.95 18.72 -9.67
CA GLN A 346 -4.26 18.71 -8.24
C GLN A 346 -3.99 20.06 -7.56
N GLU A 347 -2.86 20.69 -7.87
CA GLU A 347 -2.51 22.00 -7.33
C GLU A 347 -3.53 23.07 -7.74
N ARG A 348 -3.90 23.13 -9.03
CA ARG A 348 -4.93 24.04 -9.52
C ARG A 348 -6.30 23.76 -8.91
N THR A 349 -6.73 22.50 -8.86
CA THR A 349 -7.96 22.10 -8.17
C THR A 349 -7.94 22.54 -6.71
N ARG A 350 -6.79 22.44 -6.03
CA ARG A 350 -6.63 22.88 -4.64
C ARG A 350 -6.71 24.39 -4.50
N GLU A 351 -6.14 25.15 -5.43
CA GLU A 351 -6.26 26.62 -5.46
C GLU A 351 -7.72 27.06 -5.62
N ARG A 352 -8.49 26.38 -6.48
CA ARG A 352 -9.93 26.64 -6.66
C ARG A 352 -10.75 26.51 -5.38
N ARG A 353 -10.35 25.63 -4.45
CA ARG A 353 -11.01 25.52 -3.13
C ARG A 353 -10.97 26.81 -2.33
N TRP A 354 -9.95 27.63 -2.57
CA TRP A 354 -9.72 28.91 -1.91
C TRP A 354 -10.18 30.09 -2.74
N HIS A 355 -10.22 29.90 -4.05
CA HIS A 355 -10.61 30.90 -5.05
C HIS A 355 -11.66 30.28 -5.98
N PRO A 356 -12.95 30.28 -5.58
CA PRO A 356 -14.01 29.63 -6.35
C PRO A 356 -14.12 30.14 -7.79
N ASP A 357 -13.71 31.39 -8.04
CA ASP A 357 -13.70 32.03 -9.36
C ASP A 357 -12.64 31.46 -10.31
N PHE A 358 -11.70 30.64 -9.81
CA PHE A 358 -10.68 30.04 -10.67
C PHE A 358 -11.27 28.94 -11.55
N PRO A 359 -10.93 28.91 -12.86
CA PRO A 359 -11.43 27.91 -13.80
C PRO A 359 -10.95 26.51 -13.45
N GLN A 360 -11.73 25.49 -13.85
CA GLN A 360 -11.32 24.09 -13.68
C GLN A 360 -10.09 23.77 -14.56
N PRO A 361 -9.07 23.06 -14.05
CA PRO A 361 -7.92 22.64 -14.86
C PRO A 361 -8.34 21.56 -15.87
N MET A 362 -7.83 21.69 -17.10
CA MET A 362 -8.16 20.83 -18.24
C MET A 362 -6.92 20.19 -18.87
N VAL A 363 -7.05 18.92 -19.27
CA VAL A 363 -6.08 18.19 -20.09
C VAL A 363 -6.70 17.92 -21.46
N VAL A 364 -6.01 18.32 -22.52
CA VAL A 364 -6.46 18.12 -23.91
C VAL A 364 -5.71 16.96 -24.53
N ILE A 365 -6.41 16.04 -25.20
CA ILE A 365 -5.82 14.86 -25.87
C ILE A 365 -6.32 14.78 -27.31
N ASP A 366 -5.43 14.85 -28.29
CA ASP A 366 -5.74 14.50 -29.67
C ASP A 366 -5.88 12.98 -29.80
N LEU A 367 -7.08 12.52 -30.15
CA LEU A 367 -7.35 11.10 -30.28
C LEU A 367 -6.71 10.48 -31.52
N ALA A 368 -6.51 11.25 -32.58
CA ALA A 368 -5.98 10.73 -33.84
C ALA A 368 -4.48 10.44 -33.76
N SER A 369 -3.71 11.31 -33.11
CA SER A 369 -2.26 11.11 -32.93
C SER A 369 -1.90 10.36 -31.64
N CYS A 370 -2.57 10.66 -30.53
CA CYS A 370 -2.14 10.19 -29.20
C CYS A 370 -3.10 9.20 -28.55
N GLY A 371 -4.41 9.29 -28.82
CA GLY A 371 -5.42 8.51 -28.08
C GLY A 371 -5.68 7.10 -28.61
N LEU A 372 -5.56 6.89 -29.92
CA LEU A 372 -5.93 5.64 -30.60
C LEU A 372 -4.74 4.98 -31.29
N VAL A 373 -4.65 3.66 -31.19
CA VAL A 373 -3.60 2.87 -31.86
C VAL A 373 -4.02 2.60 -33.31
N ALA A 374 -3.20 3.02 -34.27
CA ALA A 374 -3.37 2.64 -35.66
C ALA A 374 -3.18 1.12 -35.83
N PRO A 375 -4.02 0.42 -36.62
CA PRO A 375 -3.82 -1.00 -36.89
C PRO A 375 -2.43 -1.24 -37.50
N ASP A 376 -1.71 -2.23 -36.98
CA ASP A 376 -0.44 -2.67 -37.56
C ASP A 376 -0.72 -3.10 -39.02
N PRO A 377 -0.11 -2.48 -40.04
CA PRO A 377 -0.35 -2.88 -41.41
C PRO A 377 0.13 -4.32 -41.54
N SER A 378 -0.81 -5.25 -41.70
CA SER A 378 -0.50 -6.65 -41.94
C SER A 378 0.57 -6.74 -43.03
N PRO A 379 1.66 -7.53 -42.85
CA PRO A 379 2.73 -7.64 -43.83
C PRO A 379 2.26 -8.15 -45.21
N ARG A 380 0.99 -8.55 -45.35
CA ARG A 380 0.36 -8.98 -46.60
C ARG A 380 -0.33 -7.86 -47.40
N GLN A 381 -0.46 -6.64 -46.88
CA GLN A 381 -1.11 -5.52 -47.56
C GLN A 381 -0.13 -4.40 -47.96
N ARG A 382 1.04 -4.75 -48.51
CA ARG A 382 1.80 -3.80 -49.35
C ARG A 382 1.25 -3.90 -50.77
N PRO A 383 0.49 -2.91 -51.28
CA PRO A 383 0.20 -2.87 -52.69
C PRO A 383 1.52 -2.66 -53.44
N ALA A 384 1.83 -3.60 -54.34
CA ALA A 384 2.93 -3.45 -55.27
C ALA A 384 2.61 -2.31 -56.25
N GLY A 385 3.47 -1.30 -56.28
CA GLY A 385 3.58 -0.34 -57.38
C GLY A 385 2.38 0.59 -57.60
N THR A 386 2.44 1.78 -57.02
CA THR A 386 1.81 2.97 -57.63
C THR A 386 2.89 3.97 -57.99
N VAL A 387 3.04 4.19 -59.29
CA VAL A 387 3.88 5.23 -59.90
C VAL A 387 3.27 6.60 -59.54
N PRO A 388 4.05 7.60 -59.10
CA PRO A 388 3.52 8.94 -58.87
C PRO A 388 3.36 9.66 -60.21
N GLY A 389 2.13 10.04 -60.61
CA GLY A 389 1.97 10.94 -61.76
C GLY A 389 0.65 10.97 -62.53
N ASP A 390 -0.52 10.61 -61.97
CA ASP A 390 -1.81 10.84 -62.66
C ASP A 390 -2.73 11.81 -61.89
N PRO A 391 -2.94 13.05 -62.40
CA PRO A 391 -3.85 14.04 -61.80
C PRO A 391 -5.34 13.78 -62.10
N ARG A 392 -5.72 12.64 -62.68
CA ARG A 392 -7.14 12.26 -62.93
C ARG A 392 -7.64 11.06 -62.12
N ALA A 393 -6.88 10.58 -61.14
CA ALA A 393 -7.40 9.58 -60.20
C ALA A 393 -8.49 10.19 -59.31
N SER A 394 -9.72 9.68 -59.41
CA SER A 394 -10.82 9.93 -58.46
C SER A 394 -10.32 9.81 -57.02
N PRO A 395 -10.84 10.61 -56.07
CA PRO A 395 -10.41 10.53 -54.68
C PRO A 395 -10.69 9.12 -54.18
N VAL A 396 -9.61 8.36 -53.99
CA VAL A 396 -9.61 7.19 -53.11
C VAL A 396 -10.21 7.69 -51.79
N PRO A 397 -11.20 7.02 -51.20
CA PRO A 397 -11.76 7.45 -49.93
C PRO A 397 -10.62 7.59 -48.91
N LEU A 398 -10.29 8.84 -48.57
CA LEU A 398 -9.41 9.18 -47.48
C LEU A 398 -10.08 8.71 -46.19
N GLY A 399 -9.43 7.75 -45.55
CA GLY A 399 -9.85 7.20 -44.27
C GLY A 399 -9.46 5.73 -44.18
N PRO A 400 -8.32 5.37 -43.57
CA PRO A 400 -8.12 3.98 -43.17
C PRO A 400 -9.32 3.60 -42.28
N ALA A 401 -9.98 2.49 -42.59
CA ALA A 401 -11.03 1.96 -41.73
C ALA A 401 -10.39 1.63 -40.36
N TRP A 402 -10.54 2.54 -39.40
CA TRP A 402 -10.02 2.44 -38.04
C TRP A 402 -10.53 1.13 -37.42
N SER A 403 -9.65 0.30 -36.89
CA SER A 403 -10.04 -0.83 -36.01
C SER A 403 -9.60 -0.57 -34.57
N GLY A 404 -9.32 0.69 -34.24
CA GLY A 404 -8.36 1.08 -33.21
C GLY A 404 -8.80 0.79 -31.78
N THR A 405 -7.96 0.07 -31.06
CA THR A 405 -7.92 0.04 -29.60
C THR A 405 -7.33 1.34 -29.08
N VAL A 406 -7.73 1.78 -27.88
CA VAL A 406 -7.08 2.92 -27.20
C VAL A 406 -5.65 2.61 -26.80
N HIS A 407 -4.79 3.63 -26.71
CA HIS A 407 -3.43 3.48 -26.17
C HIS A 407 -3.44 2.93 -24.74
N SER A 408 -2.43 2.12 -24.38
CA SER A 408 -2.34 1.54 -23.04
C SER A 408 -2.26 2.62 -21.96
N GLY A 409 -2.97 2.40 -20.86
CA GLY A 409 -3.03 3.35 -19.74
C GLY A 409 -3.95 4.55 -19.94
N LEU A 410 -4.43 4.84 -21.16
CA LEU A 410 -5.23 6.04 -21.42
C LEU A 410 -6.50 6.09 -20.54
N PRO A 411 -7.30 5.01 -20.43
CA PRO A 411 -8.47 5.04 -19.55
C PRO A 411 -8.10 5.38 -18.10
N ARG A 412 -7.05 4.75 -17.57
CA ARG A 412 -6.61 4.99 -16.20
C ARG A 412 -6.12 6.43 -16.00
N PHE A 413 -5.37 6.98 -16.94
CA PHE A 413 -4.90 8.36 -16.87
C PHE A 413 -6.07 9.36 -16.87
N VAL A 414 -7.12 9.11 -17.67
CA VAL A 414 -8.34 9.93 -17.66
C VAL A 414 -9.03 9.90 -16.30
N TRP A 415 -9.14 8.72 -15.69
CA TRP A 415 -9.67 8.58 -14.34
C TRP A 415 -8.78 9.29 -13.31
N ASP A 416 -7.45 9.17 -13.39
CA ASP A 416 -6.53 9.85 -12.49
C ASP A 416 -6.66 11.40 -12.60
N VAL A 417 -6.88 11.96 -13.79
CA VAL A 417 -7.16 13.40 -13.98
C VAL A 417 -8.50 13.82 -13.36
N ARG A 418 -9.55 13.02 -13.56
CA ARG A 418 -10.90 13.28 -13.00
C ARG A 418 -10.91 13.16 -11.47
N ASP A 419 -10.21 12.17 -10.92
CA ASP A 419 -10.02 11.98 -9.48
C ASP A 419 -9.21 13.15 -8.87
N ALA A 420 -8.25 13.71 -9.62
CA ALA A 420 -7.54 14.94 -9.27
C ALA A 420 -8.40 16.22 -9.37
N GLY A 421 -9.67 16.10 -9.79
CA GLY A 421 -10.62 17.20 -9.95
C GLY A 421 -10.49 17.99 -11.26
N GLY A 422 -9.65 17.52 -12.17
CA GLY A 422 -9.53 18.08 -13.52
C GLY A 422 -10.56 17.53 -14.49
N ARG A 423 -10.56 18.09 -15.70
CA ARG A 423 -11.39 17.65 -16.82
C ARG A 423 -10.50 17.19 -17.98
N VAL A 424 -10.88 16.13 -18.67
CA VAL A 424 -10.19 15.68 -19.89
C VAL A 424 -11.07 15.99 -21.09
N VAL A 425 -10.49 16.63 -22.09
CA VAL A 425 -11.14 17.01 -23.35
C VAL A 425 -10.43 16.30 -24.49
N PHE A 426 -11.20 15.62 -25.32
CA PHE A 426 -10.70 14.88 -26.47
C PHE A 426 -11.01 15.62 -27.77
N CYS A 427 -10.02 15.70 -28.65
CA CYS A 427 -10.16 16.34 -29.96
C CYS A 427 -10.34 15.28 -31.05
N VAL A 428 -11.31 15.49 -31.95
CA VAL A 428 -11.54 14.65 -33.14
C VAL A 428 -11.81 15.53 -34.35
N SER A 429 -11.37 15.07 -35.53
CA SER A 429 -11.71 15.71 -36.81
C SER A 429 -13.00 15.13 -37.39
N GLY A 430 -13.82 15.96 -38.04
CA GLY A 430 -15.05 15.54 -38.71
C GLY A 430 -16.22 15.12 -37.79
N GLN A 431 -17.44 15.05 -38.36
CA GLN A 431 -18.67 14.69 -37.62
C GLN A 431 -18.97 13.18 -37.59
N ARG A 432 -18.58 12.42 -38.62
CA ARG A 432 -18.98 10.99 -38.77
C ARG A 432 -18.17 10.01 -37.91
N ASP A 433 -16.99 10.41 -37.45
CA ASP A 433 -16.14 9.58 -36.58
C ASP A 433 -16.47 9.72 -35.08
N GLY A 434 -17.22 10.76 -34.68
CA GLY A 434 -17.54 11.04 -33.27
C GLY A 434 -18.29 9.94 -32.53
N ASP A 435 -19.38 9.42 -33.11
CA ASP A 435 -20.20 8.38 -32.47
C ASP A 435 -19.44 7.06 -32.33
N ARG A 436 -18.59 6.76 -33.30
CA ARG A 436 -17.75 5.57 -33.30
C ARG A 436 -16.63 5.68 -32.27
N VAL A 437 -15.94 6.82 -32.22
CA VAL A 437 -14.91 7.12 -31.23
C VAL A 437 -15.50 7.08 -29.82
N ARG A 438 -16.68 7.68 -29.62
CA ARG A 438 -17.40 7.61 -28.34
C ARG A 438 -17.65 6.17 -27.93
N ARG A 439 -18.14 5.31 -28.84
CA ARG A 439 -18.33 3.88 -28.55
C ARG A 439 -17.03 3.19 -28.13
N VAL A 440 -15.92 3.45 -28.82
CA VAL A 440 -14.60 2.87 -28.48
C VAL A 440 -14.14 3.33 -27.10
N LEU A 441 -14.31 4.61 -26.77
CA LEU A 441 -13.98 5.14 -25.44
C LEU A 441 -14.89 4.55 -24.36
N ASP A 442 -16.19 4.43 -24.61
CA ASP A 442 -17.15 3.81 -23.71
C ASP A 442 -16.79 2.33 -23.44
N GLU A 443 -16.52 1.54 -24.49
CA GLU A 443 -16.11 0.12 -24.42
C GLU A 443 -14.78 -0.08 -23.68
N THR A 444 -13.90 0.92 -23.71
CA THR A 444 -12.57 0.87 -23.07
C THR A 444 -12.56 1.52 -21.68
N GLY A 445 -13.73 1.87 -21.13
CA GLY A 445 -13.88 2.35 -19.77
C GLY A 445 -13.65 3.86 -19.60
N VAL A 446 -13.73 4.64 -20.66
CA VAL A 446 -13.79 6.12 -20.66
C VAL A 446 -15.19 6.58 -21.08
N PRO A 447 -16.23 6.30 -20.28
CA PRO A 447 -17.58 6.65 -20.66
C PRO A 447 -17.74 8.17 -20.78
N GLU A 448 -18.54 8.59 -21.76
CA GLU A 448 -19.00 9.98 -21.93
C GLU A 448 -17.85 10.99 -22.02
N ALA A 449 -16.84 10.67 -22.82
CA ALA A 449 -15.75 11.58 -23.17
C ALA A 449 -16.28 12.95 -23.68
N ASP A 450 -15.71 14.03 -23.15
CA ASP A 450 -15.91 15.39 -23.66
C ASP A 450 -15.20 15.51 -25.01
N LEU A 451 -15.95 15.29 -26.09
CA LEU A 451 -15.43 15.34 -27.46
C LEU A 451 -15.67 16.72 -28.05
N ILE A 452 -14.60 17.38 -28.50
CA ILE A 452 -14.65 18.60 -29.30
C ILE A 452 -14.37 18.24 -30.75
N HIS A 453 -15.34 18.56 -31.61
CA HIS A 453 -15.21 18.43 -33.05
C HIS A 453 -14.51 19.67 -33.60
N VAL A 454 -13.36 19.46 -34.24
CA VAL A 454 -12.64 20.52 -34.93
C VAL A 454 -13.13 20.59 -36.39
N PRO A 455 -13.50 21.77 -36.91
CA PRO A 455 -13.90 21.93 -38.30
C PRO A 455 -12.75 21.59 -39.26
N GLU A 456 -13.03 20.88 -40.35
CA GLU A 456 -12.06 20.70 -41.45
C GLU A 456 -12.38 21.68 -42.60
N PRO A 457 -11.35 22.22 -43.31
CA PRO A 457 -9.92 22.11 -43.05
C PRO A 457 -9.42 23.19 -42.06
N THR A 458 -8.52 22.81 -41.16
CA THR A 458 -7.75 23.74 -40.31
C THR A 458 -6.26 23.66 -40.68
N VAL A 459 -5.57 24.81 -40.72
CA VAL A 459 -4.13 24.90 -41.00
C VAL A 459 -3.28 24.66 -39.73
N GLU A 460 -3.91 24.77 -38.56
CA GLU A 460 -3.34 24.53 -37.22
C GLU A 460 -3.60 23.08 -36.80
N SER A 461 -2.76 22.51 -35.93
CA SER A 461 -3.03 21.22 -35.25
C SER A 461 -4.39 21.19 -34.53
N LEU A 462 -5.02 20.02 -34.44
CA LEU A 462 -6.36 19.85 -33.84
C LEU A 462 -6.39 20.29 -32.38
N ALA A 463 -5.39 19.92 -31.58
CA ALA A 463 -5.31 20.36 -30.20
C ALA A 463 -4.97 21.86 -30.10
N GLY A 464 -4.11 22.39 -30.95
CA GLY A 464 -3.80 23.84 -31.00
C GLY A 464 -5.07 24.68 -31.18
N TRP A 465 -5.89 24.34 -32.19
CA TRP A 465 -7.16 25.00 -32.45
C TRP A 465 -8.12 24.89 -31.26
N THR A 466 -8.19 23.70 -30.65
CA THR A 466 -9.08 23.44 -29.50
C THR A 466 -8.68 24.24 -28.28
N VAL A 467 -7.37 24.30 -27.97
CA VAL A 467 -6.84 25.04 -26.84
C VAL A 467 -7.11 26.54 -27.00
N ARG A 468 -6.88 27.10 -28.20
CA ARG A 468 -7.24 28.49 -28.51
C ARG A 468 -8.74 28.73 -28.28
N ARG A 469 -9.59 27.83 -28.77
CA ARG A 469 -11.05 27.99 -28.65
C ARG A 469 -11.55 27.89 -27.20
N LEU A 470 -11.03 26.95 -26.42
CA LEU A 470 -11.37 26.79 -25.01
C LEU A 470 -10.99 28.04 -24.19
N ARG A 471 -9.85 28.67 -24.53
CA ARG A 471 -9.41 29.92 -23.93
C ARG A 471 -10.29 31.10 -24.32
N GLU A 472 -10.64 31.25 -25.60
CA GLU A 472 -11.54 32.31 -26.09
C GLU A 472 -12.91 32.28 -25.40
N LEU A 473 -13.41 31.09 -25.07
CA LEU A 473 -14.72 30.91 -24.43
C LEU A 473 -14.66 30.96 -22.89
N GLY A 474 -13.47 31.12 -22.30
CA GLY A 474 -13.28 31.13 -20.84
C GLY A 474 -13.63 29.80 -20.15
N HIS A 475 -13.62 28.69 -20.89
CA HIS A 475 -14.17 27.40 -20.42
C HIS A 475 -13.22 26.56 -19.54
N GLY A 476 -12.02 27.04 -19.22
CA GLY A 476 -11.12 26.37 -18.28
C GLY A 476 -9.64 26.80 -18.41
N GLU A 477 -8.78 26.37 -17.47
CA GLU A 477 -7.32 26.52 -17.57
C GLU A 477 -6.72 25.25 -18.18
N VAL A 478 -6.18 25.33 -19.40
CA VAL A 478 -5.49 24.19 -20.01
C VAL A 478 -4.12 24.02 -19.36
N VAL A 479 -3.89 22.89 -18.69
CA VAL A 479 -2.63 22.60 -17.99
C VAL A 479 -1.69 21.68 -18.80
N ALA A 480 -2.25 20.84 -19.67
CA ALA A 480 -1.47 19.95 -20.54
C ALA A 480 -2.19 19.62 -21.86
N VAL A 481 -1.41 19.36 -22.90
CA VAL A 481 -1.86 19.01 -24.26
C VAL A 481 -1.07 17.80 -24.77
N PHE A 482 -1.76 16.74 -25.18
CA PHE A 482 -1.18 15.55 -25.80
C PHE A 482 -1.51 15.54 -27.30
N ASP A 483 -0.54 15.90 -28.15
CA ASP A 483 -0.71 16.01 -29.61
C ASP A 483 0.67 16.00 -30.30
N ASP A 484 0.89 15.04 -31.23
CA ASP A 484 2.15 14.91 -31.97
C ASP A 484 2.38 16.05 -32.97
N GLY A 485 1.33 16.52 -33.62
CA GLY A 485 1.38 17.61 -34.59
C GLY A 485 1.69 18.93 -33.90
N PHE A 486 1.00 19.23 -32.80
CA PHE A 486 1.25 20.43 -32.00
C PHE A 486 2.66 20.40 -31.38
N ALA A 487 3.11 19.23 -30.91
CA ALA A 487 4.48 19.04 -30.44
C ALA A 487 5.54 19.28 -31.53
N ALA A 488 5.27 18.90 -32.78
CA ALA A 488 6.18 19.15 -33.90
C ALA A 488 6.24 20.63 -34.30
N GLU A 489 5.14 21.38 -34.14
CA GLU A 489 5.06 22.83 -34.39
C GLU A 489 5.82 23.64 -33.32
N LEU A 490 5.82 23.16 -32.07
CA LEU A 490 6.43 23.82 -30.93
C LEU A 490 7.94 23.54 -30.79
N ARG A 491 8.71 24.60 -30.55
CA ARG A 491 10.14 24.53 -30.19
C ARG A 491 10.40 24.55 -28.67
N SER A 492 9.33 24.46 -27.87
CA SER A 492 9.35 24.58 -26.42
C SER A 492 8.44 23.50 -25.81
N PRO A 493 8.80 22.91 -24.66
CA PRO A 493 7.96 21.93 -23.96
C PRO A 493 6.69 22.56 -23.35
N VAL A 494 6.62 23.89 -23.31
CA VAL A 494 5.49 24.65 -22.77
C VAL A 494 5.01 25.60 -23.85
N ASP A 495 3.69 25.66 -24.04
CA ASP A 495 3.05 26.59 -24.97
C ASP A 495 3.20 28.05 -24.48
N PRO A 496 2.88 29.07 -25.31
CA PRO A 496 3.00 30.49 -24.93
C PRO A 496 2.18 30.91 -23.69
N HIS A 497 1.27 30.06 -23.22
CA HIS A 497 0.34 30.33 -22.13
C HIS A 497 0.59 29.44 -20.90
N GLY A 498 1.67 28.65 -20.88
CA GLY A 498 2.07 27.87 -19.72
C GLY A 498 1.60 26.41 -19.71
N ALA A 499 0.90 25.93 -20.74
CA ALA A 499 0.46 24.53 -20.82
C ALA A 499 1.60 23.60 -21.26
N LEU A 500 1.76 22.46 -20.59
CA LEU A 500 2.76 21.46 -20.94
C LEU A 500 2.33 20.69 -22.19
N VAL A 501 3.17 20.64 -23.22
CA VAL A 501 2.89 19.90 -24.45
C VAL A 501 3.67 18.58 -24.45
N VAL A 502 2.99 17.49 -24.77
CA VAL A 502 3.52 16.12 -24.71
C VAL A 502 3.22 15.40 -26.02
N ALA A 503 4.24 14.82 -26.62
CA ALA A 503 4.11 13.95 -27.80
C ALA A 503 3.97 12.48 -27.40
N LEU A 504 3.46 11.66 -28.31
CA LEU A 504 3.50 10.21 -28.26
C LEU A 504 4.61 9.68 -29.19
N SER A 505 5.51 8.86 -28.65
CA SER A 505 6.46 8.12 -29.46
C SER A 505 5.70 7.14 -30.35
N SER A 506 5.84 7.25 -31.67
CA SER A 506 5.21 6.36 -32.65
C SER A 506 5.80 4.94 -32.67
N GLY A 507 5.72 4.22 -31.54
CA GLY A 507 5.73 2.75 -31.39
C GLY A 507 6.87 1.92 -32.01
N ARG A 508 7.83 2.51 -32.73
CA ARG A 508 8.86 1.78 -33.48
C ARG A 508 10.16 1.70 -32.69
N ARG A 509 10.10 1.01 -31.55
CA ARG A 509 11.16 0.21 -30.90
C ARG A 509 10.97 0.23 -29.38
N LEU A 510 10.79 -0.96 -28.80
CA LEU A 510 11.18 -1.22 -27.41
C LEU A 510 12.60 -0.65 -27.16
N PRO A 511 12.93 -0.19 -25.95
CA PRO A 511 14.22 0.45 -25.69
C PRO A 511 15.39 -0.45 -26.10
N ARG A 512 16.37 0.23 -26.73
CA ARG A 512 17.71 -0.21 -27.16
C ARG A 512 17.98 -1.73 -27.02
N GLN A 513 17.72 -2.47 -28.10
CA GLN A 513 18.43 -3.74 -28.32
C GLN A 513 19.94 -3.51 -28.16
N ARG A 514 20.53 -4.26 -27.23
CA ARG A 514 21.95 -4.27 -26.86
C ARG A 514 22.82 -4.76 -28.03
N ASN A 515 22.95 -3.95 -29.09
CA ASN A 515 23.95 -4.14 -30.14
C ASN A 515 24.91 -2.93 -30.15
N GLY A 516 25.90 -3.04 -29.25
CA GLY A 516 27.30 -2.64 -29.44
C GLY A 516 27.66 -1.25 -29.98
N ARG A 517 27.83 -0.27 -29.10
CA ARG A 517 29.11 0.41 -28.79
C ARG A 517 28.83 1.60 -27.88
N ALA A 518 29.68 1.74 -26.88
CA ALA A 518 29.66 2.83 -25.92
C ALA A 518 29.88 4.17 -26.63
N GLU A 519 28.95 5.10 -26.44
CA GLU A 519 29.28 6.51 -26.31
C GLU A 519 28.55 7.06 -25.07
N GLY A 520 29.37 7.44 -24.09
CA GLY A 520 29.14 8.52 -23.15
C GLY A 520 27.84 8.52 -22.35
N ALA A 521 27.97 8.24 -21.05
CA ALA A 521 27.12 8.83 -20.04
C ALA A 521 27.12 10.37 -20.19
N SER A 522 26.15 10.91 -20.94
CA SER A 522 25.80 12.33 -20.85
C SER A 522 24.79 12.47 -19.74
N ALA A 523 25.29 12.85 -18.57
CA ALA A 523 24.52 13.50 -17.55
C ALA A 523 23.63 14.59 -18.17
N ALA A 524 22.45 14.76 -17.56
CA ALA A 524 21.49 15.81 -17.82
C ALA A 524 22.16 17.15 -18.16
N ARG A 525 22.12 17.51 -19.45
CA ARG A 525 22.10 18.91 -19.86
C ARG A 525 20.64 19.27 -20.09
N ALA A 526 20.07 19.97 -19.11
CA ALA A 526 18.94 20.86 -19.37
C ALA A 526 19.36 21.81 -20.49
N GLY A 527 18.75 21.69 -21.68
CA GLY A 527 19.14 22.55 -22.81
C GLY A 527 18.76 22.08 -24.21
N THR A 528 18.14 20.92 -24.43
CA THR A 528 17.55 20.62 -25.74
C THR A 528 16.08 21.00 -25.70
N GLY A 529 15.69 22.10 -26.36
CA GLY A 529 14.30 22.56 -26.51
C GLY A 529 13.41 21.62 -27.32
N ARG A 530 13.42 20.33 -26.99
CA ARG A 530 12.61 19.29 -27.63
C ARG A 530 11.42 18.99 -26.74
N VAL A 531 10.23 18.92 -27.33
CA VAL A 531 8.99 18.57 -26.64
C VAL A 531 9.13 17.15 -26.04
N PRO A 532 8.75 16.94 -24.77
CA PRO A 532 8.83 15.63 -24.13
C PRO A 532 7.88 14.64 -24.83
N ALA A 533 8.28 13.36 -24.88
CA ALA A 533 7.51 12.29 -25.49
C ALA A 533 7.27 11.13 -24.51
N ILE A 534 6.15 10.44 -24.66
CA ILE A 534 5.79 9.23 -23.91
C ILE A 534 5.48 8.07 -24.85
N ASP A 535 5.68 6.84 -24.41
CA ASP A 535 5.36 5.64 -25.20
C ASP A 535 3.93 5.14 -24.93
N SER A 536 3.39 5.44 -23.74
CA SER A 536 2.01 5.14 -23.33
C SER A 536 1.52 6.12 -22.26
N PHE A 537 0.24 6.01 -21.86
CA PHE A 537 -0.33 6.77 -20.74
C PHE A 537 -0.18 6.04 -19.39
N GLU A 538 0.61 4.97 -19.34
CA GLU A 538 0.82 4.22 -18.10
C GLU A 538 1.80 4.96 -17.18
N THR A 539 1.48 4.98 -15.90
CA THR A 539 2.36 5.44 -14.82
C THR A 539 2.81 4.24 -13.98
N SER A 540 3.99 4.33 -13.39
CA SER A 540 4.46 3.30 -12.48
C SER A 540 3.87 3.55 -11.10
N PRO A 541 3.24 2.59 -10.41
CA PRO A 541 2.66 2.82 -9.08
C PRO A 541 3.70 3.17 -8.01
N ARG A 542 4.99 2.94 -8.27
CA ARG A 542 6.09 3.21 -7.33
C ARG A 542 6.91 4.38 -7.83
N ARG A 543 7.09 5.40 -6.99
CA ARG A 543 8.16 6.39 -7.23
C ARG A 543 9.47 5.62 -7.28
N ARG A 544 10.32 5.94 -8.26
CA ARG A 544 11.64 5.34 -8.44
C ARG A 544 12.65 6.13 -7.60
N PRO A 545 12.97 5.75 -6.35
CA PRO A 545 14.12 6.34 -5.69
C PRO A 545 15.39 5.78 -6.33
N GLU A 546 16.42 6.62 -6.46
CA GLU A 546 17.81 6.20 -6.69
C GLU A 546 18.33 5.20 -5.63
N ARG A 547 17.55 4.97 -4.55
CA ARG A 547 17.86 4.05 -3.44
C ARG A 547 16.68 3.15 -3.09
N ARG A 548 16.91 1.85 -3.07
CA ARG A 548 15.91 0.76 -2.89
C ARG A 548 15.39 0.58 -1.46
N HIS A 549 15.26 1.67 -0.72
CA HIS A 549 14.71 1.63 0.63
C HIS A 549 13.19 1.85 0.58
N PRO A 550 12.42 1.24 1.47
CA PRO A 550 11.00 1.56 1.64
C PRO A 550 10.79 3.07 1.81
N VAL A 551 9.89 3.65 1.02
CA VAL A 551 9.57 5.09 1.04
C VAL A 551 8.10 5.26 1.40
N LEU A 552 7.79 6.36 2.08
CA LEU A 552 6.40 6.78 2.29
C LEU A 552 5.82 7.34 0.99
N SER A 553 4.54 7.13 0.74
CA SER A 553 3.83 7.66 -0.42
C SER A 553 3.87 9.19 -0.48
N ASN A 554 3.82 9.83 0.70
CA ASN A 554 3.58 11.26 0.92
C ASN A 554 2.29 11.79 0.25
N THR A 555 1.34 10.91 -0.10
CA THR A 555 0.06 11.30 -0.67
C THR A 555 -0.90 11.83 0.40
N HIS A 556 -1.91 12.60 -0.02
CA HIS A 556 -2.91 13.18 0.87
C HIS A 556 -4.24 12.43 0.88
N SER A 557 -4.53 11.68 -0.17
CA SER A 557 -5.73 10.85 -0.33
C SER A 557 -5.38 9.46 -0.84
N LEU A 558 -6.28 8.50 -0.59
CA LEU A 558 -6.18 7.19 -1.23
C LEU A 558 -6.40 7.27 -2.75
N GLU A 559 -7.07 8.32 -3.24
CA GLU A 559 -7.30 8.60 -4.67
C GLU A 559 -5.99 8.83 -5.43
N GLU A 560 -4.98 9.38 -4.75
CA GLU A 560 -3.65 9.60 -5.33
C GLU A 560 -2.85 8.30 -5.45
N LEU A 561 -3.35 7.20 -4.88
CA LEU A 561 -2.74 5.88 -5.00
C LEU A 561 -3.48 5.05 -6.04
N GLN A 562 -2.73 4.40 -6.93
CA GLN A 562 -3.27 3.35 -7.80
C GLN A 562 -3.44 2.05 -7.00
N VAL A 563 -4.47 1.99 -6.16
CA VAL A 563 -4.73 0.89 -5.20
C VAL A 563 -4.73 -0.49 -5.88
N ALA A 564 -5.19 -0.56 -7.14
CA ALA A 564 -5.18 -1.78 -7.94
C ALA A 564 -3.75 -2.32 -8.17
N ALA A 565 -2.79 -1.44 -8.38
CA ALA A 565 -1.42 -1.78 -8.76
C ALA A 565 -0.46 -2.01 -7.56
N LEU A 566 -0.93 -1.75 -6.33
CA LEU A 566 -0.16 -2.01 -5.12
C LEU A 566 0.01 -3.52 -4.86
N ARG A 567 0.96 -3.92 -4.03
CA ARG A 567 1.17 -5.35 -3.67
C ARG A 567 0.53 -5.68 -2.33
N GLU A 568 0.01 -6.90 -2.18
CA GLU A 568 -0.54 -7.36 -0.89
C GLU A 568 0.55 -7.76 0.10
N ASN A 569 1.73 -8.18 -0.39
CA ASN A 569 2.92 -8.57 0.39
C ASN A 569 2.59 -9.29 1.71
N ARG A 570 1.69 -10.28 1.69
CA ARG A 570 1.19 -10.94 2.93
C ARG A 570 2.31 -11.57 3.76
N SER A 571 3.36 -12.05 3.10
CA SER A 571 4.55 -12.59 3.75
C SER A 571 5.18 -11.59 4.72
N ALA A 572 5.07 -10.27 4.49
CA ALA A 572 5.58 -9.23 5.38
C ALA A 572 4.99 -9.32 6.81
N GLN A 573 3.76 -9.81 6.96
CA GLN A 573 3.14 -10.00 8.28
C GLN A 573 3.85 -11.07 9.13
N ARG A 574 4.47 -12.06 8.49
CA ARG A 574 5.24 -13.13 9.17
C ARG A 574 6.61 -12.65 9.66
N TRP A 575 7.04 -11.50 9.17
CA TRP A 575 8.28 -10.84 9.56
C TRP A 575 8.05 -9.74 10.60
N ALA A 576 6.91 -9.79 11.27
CA ALA A 576 6.50 -8.83 12.28
C ALA A 576 7.53 -8.70 13.40
N VAL A 577 7.79 -7.46 13.79
CA VAL A 577 8.59 -7.12 14.96
C VAL A 577 7.77 -7.35 16.23
N ARG A 578 8.40 -7.94 17.26
CA ARG A 578 7.85 -8.02 18.61
C ARG A 578 8.70 -7.20 19.58
N LEU A 579 8.19 -6.03 19.97
CA LEU A 579 8.81 -5.19 20.99
C LEU A 579 8.47 -5.73 22.37
N SER A 580 9.44 -5.74 23.28
CA SER A 580 9.19 -5.87 24.72
C SER A 580 8.67 -4.55 25.32
N GLY A 581 8.26 -4.60 26.59
CA GLY A 581 7.88 -3.39 27.34
C GLY A 581 9.01 -2.37 27.39
N SER A 582 10.21 -2.80 27.82
CA SER A 582 11.41 -1.96 27.90
C SER A 582 11.80 -1.32 26.55
N GLU A 583 11.68 -2.07 25.45
CA GLU A 583 11.98 -1.53 24.11
C GLU A 583 10.93 -0.53 23.64
N THR A 584 9.67 -0.74 24.01
CA THR A 584 8.60 0.21 23.75
C THR A 584 8.84 1.51 24.52
N GLU A 585 9.15 1.43 25.82
CA GLU A 585 9.43 2.59 26.66
C GLU A 585 10.65 3.37 26.16
N ALA A 586 11.73 2.67 25.80
CA ALA A 586 12.93 3.30 25.24
C ALA A 586 12.64 4.05 23.93
N LEU A 587 11.80 3.49 23.06
CA LEU A 587 11.37 4.15 21.82
C LEU A 587 10.55 5.42 22.12
N VAL A 588 9.57 5.33 23.02
CA VAL A 588 8.73 6.47 23.38
C VAL A 588 9.57 7.57 24.03
N ARG A 589 10.48 7.21 24.94
CA ARG A 589 11.41 8.13 25.59
C ARG A 589 12.29 8.86 24.56
N SER A 590 12.87 8.15 23.60
CA SER A 590 13.65 8.77 22.51
C SER A 590 12.86 9.84 21.75
N VAL A 591 11.57 9.59 21.45
CA VAL A 591 10.71 10.56 20.75
C VAL A 591 10.38 11.76 21.63
N VAL A 592 10.12 11.55 22.92
CA VAL A 592 9.84 12.62 23.90
C VAL A 592 11.07 13.50 24.15
N ASP A 593 12.25 12.90 24.36
CA ASP A 593 13.49 13.62 24.64
C ASP A 593 13.90 14.53 23.46
N ASP A 594 13.75 14.04 22.21
CA ASP A 594 13.99 14.86 21.02
C ASP A 594 12.98 16.02 20.91
N ALA A 595 11.72 15.79 21.26
CA ALA A 595 10.69 16.82 21.27
C ALA A 595 10.97 17.90 22.33
N ASP A 596 11.29 17.51 23.57
CA ASP A 596 11.62 18.45 24.65
C ASP A 596 12.88 19.27 24.31
N SER A 597 13.91 18.63 23.74
CA SER A 597 15.11 19.31 23.26
C SER A 597 14.82 20.34 22.16
N ALA A 598 13.86 20.07 21.28
CA ALA A 598 13.47 21.01 20.23
C ALA A 598 12.55 22.13 20.74
N ALA A 599 11.71 21.84 21.73
CA ALA A 599 10.94 22.84 22.44
C ALA A 599 11.86 23.88 23.10
N GLU A 600 12.94 23.43 23.74
CA GLU A 600 13.98 24.28 24.32
C GLU A 600 14.65 25.20 23.30
N ARG A 601 15.09 24.64 22.17
CA ARG A 601 15.70 25.42 21.09
C ARG A 601 14.72 26.47 20.54
N THR A 602 13.46 26.10 20.39
CA THR A 602 12.40 26.99 19.91
C THR A 602 12.13 28.12 20.90
N ALA A 603 12.00 27.82 22.19
CA ALA A 603 11.79 28.82 23.23
C ALA A 603 12.97 29.78 23.36
N ARG A 604 14.20 29.27 23.36
CA ARG A 604 15.43 30.08 23.41
C ARG A 604 15.51 31.05 22.24
N GLY A 605 15.20 30.58 21.02
CA GLY A 605 15.15 31.43 19.83
C GLY A 605 14.06 32.51 19.91
N ALA A 606 12.91 32.20 20.51
CA ALA A 606 11.84 33.18 20.72
C ALA A 606 12.24 34.24 21.77
N LEU A 607 12.76 33.82 22.93
CA LEU A 607 13.19 34.73 24.00
C LEU A 607 14.30 35.68 23.55
N SER A 608 15.30 35.16 22.82
CA SER A 608 16.38 35.97 22.25
C SER A 608 15.87 36.99 21.23
N ARG A 609 14.97 36.59 20.34
CA ARG A 609 14.44 37.49 19.29
C ARG A 609 13.63 38.66 19.84
N PHE A 610 12.92 38.46 20.95
CA PHE A 610 12.01 39.46 21.50
C PHE A 610 12.52 40.12 22.78
N ALA A 611 13.72 39.77 23.26
CA ALA A 611 14.37 40.33 24.44
C ALA A 611 13.40 40.44 25.64
N VAL A 612 12.66 39.36 25.93
CA VAL A 612 11.53 39.38 26.89
C VAL A 612 11.98 39.80 28.30
N HIS A 613 13.24 39.49 28.67
CA HIS A 613 13.82 39.83 29.96
C HIS A 613 14.31 41.29 30.07
N GLU A 614 14.49 42.00 28.95
CA GLU A 614 14.98 43.38 28.88
C GLU A 614 13.82 44.40 28.78
N ALA A 615 12.64 44.05 29.28
CA ALA A 615 11.47 44.92 29.20
C ALA A 615 11.41 45.84 30.43
N ASP A 616 11.31 47.15 30.19
CA ASP A 616 11.39 48.21 31.21
C ASP A 616 10.10 48.34 32.02
N ASN A 617 8.97 47.88 31.48
CA ASN A 617 7.68 47.90 32.15
C ASN A 617 6.82 46.66 31.83
N SER A 618 5.71 46.52 32.57
CA SER A 618 4.81 45.36 32.49
C SER A 618 4.08 45.24 31.14
N GLU A 619 3.72 46.35 30.51
CA GLU A 619 3.03 46.38 29.22
C GLU A 619 3.98 45.94 28.08
N GLN A 620 5.20 46.47 28.07
CA GLN A 620 6.23 46.10 27.12
C GLN A 620 6.63 44.63 27.30
N ARG A 621 6.72 44.14 28.54
CA ARG A 621 6.96 42.72 28.84
C ARG A 621 5.84 41.85 28.30
N ARG A 622 4.58 42.25 28.47
CA ARG A 622 3.41 41.54 27.96
C ARG A 622 3.41 41.47 26.43
N TYR A 623 3.66 42.59 25.75
CA TYR A 623 3.73 42.64 24.30
C TYR A 623 4.86 41.76 23.75
N ARG A 624 6.07 41.84 24.34
CA ARG A 624 7.22 41.00 23.97
C ARG A 624 6.95 39.51 24.21
N THR A 625 6.28 39.16 25.32
CA THR A 625 5.86 37.78 25.62
C THR A 625 4.88 37.25 24.56
N LEU A 626 3.87 38.05 24.19
CA LEU A 626 2.91 37.68 23.14
C LEU A 626 3.58 37.57 21.76
N GLY A 627 4.55 38.43 21.46
CA GLY A 627 5.40 38.32 20.26
C GLY A 627 6.22 37.03 20.23
N ALA A 628 6.84 36.67 21.36
CA ALA A 628 7.59 35.42 21.51
C ALA A 628 6.67 34.18 21.38
N LEU A 629 5.47 34.20 21.98
CA LEU A 629 4.48 33.15 21.82
C LEU A 629 4.01 33.02 20.36
N HIS A 630 3.71 34.13 19.70
CA HIS A 630 3.37 34.14 18.27
C HIS A 630 4.49 33.51 17.42
N HIS A 631 5.74 33.80 17.75
CA HIS A 631 6.89 33.18 17.10
C HIS A 631 6.94 31.66 17.32
N VAL A 632 6.65 31.18 18.53
CA VAL A 632 6.56 29.74 18.84
C VAL A 632 5.48 29.08 17.99
N PHE A 633 4.23 29.56 18.03
CA PHE A 633 3.10 28.97 17.31
C PHE A 633 3.29 28.97 15.78
N THR A 634 4.01 29.95 15.24
CA THR A 634 4.26 30.09 13.79
C THR A 634 5.61 29.54 13.32
N ARG A 635 6.29 28.72 14.16
CA ARG A 635 7.47 27.95 13.72
C ARG A 635 7.07 26.90 12.70
N LYS A 636 7.96 26.66 11.72
CA LYS A 636 7.76 25.68 10.64
C LYS A 636 7.40 24.28 11.13
N GLN A 637 7.85 23.90 12.33
CA GLN A 637 7.59 22.59 12.91
C GLN A 637 6.15 22.40 13.41
N PHE A 638 5.43 23.49 13.72
CA PHE A 638 4.03 23.45 14.16
C PHE A 638 3.09 23.95 13.06
N LEU A 639 3.54 24.92 12.27
CA LEU A 639 2.70 25.64 11.33
C LEU A 639 2.23 24.74 10.18
N LYS A 640 0.92 24.78 9.91
CA LYS A 640 0.32 24.32 8.65
C LYS A 640 -0.19 25.53 7.85
N GLY A 641 0.11 25.59 6.56
CA GLY A 641 -0.31 26.71 5.70
C GLY A 641 0.50 28.00 5.94
N SER A 642 -0.05 29.13 5.47
CA SER A 642 0.64 30.42 5.51
C SER A 642 0.63 31.04 6.92
N ARG A 643 1.71 31.75 7.27
CA ARG A 643 1.78 32.59 8.49
C ARG A 643 0.79 33.75 8.48
N SER A 644 0.38 34.21 7.30
CA SER A 644 -0.61 35.29 7.17
C SER A 644 -2.00 34.91 7.69
N ASN A 645 -2.25 33.62 7.94
CA ASN A 645 -3.52 33.15 8.50
C ASN A 645 -3.64 33.41 10.00
N TYR A 646 -2.53 33.64 10.71
CA TYR A 646 -2.53 33.92 12.14
C TYR A 646 -1.43 34.94 12.46
N VAL A 647 -1.82 36.21 12.55
CA VAL A 647 -0.89 37.34 12.75
C VAL A 647 -0.75 37.71 14.23
N LEU A 648 0.19 38.58 14.57
CA LEU A 648 0.41 38.99 15.97
C LEU A 648 -0.84 39.63 16.59
N ALA A 649 -1.63 40.36 15.80
CA ALA A 649 -2.91 40.93 16.25
C ALA A 649 -3.91 39.84 16.71
N ASP A 650 -3.91 38.67 16.06
CA ASP A 650 -4.72 37.53 16.49
C ASP A 650 -4.26 36.99 17.85
N MET A 651 -2.95 36.82 18.03
CA MET A 651 -2.37 36.38 19.32
C MET A 651 -2.69 37.38 20.45
N LEU A 652 -2.62 38.69 20.17
CA LEU A 652 -2.98 39.73 21.14
C LEU A 652 -4.45 39.60 21.57
N ARG A 653 -5.36 39.41 20.63
CA ARG A 653 -6.80 39.18 20.90
C ARG A 653 -7.02 37.90 21.70
N ASP A 654 -6.40 36.80 21.27
CA ASP A 654 -6.73 35.45 21.74
C ASP A 654 -6.07 35.09 23.08
N ALA A 655 -4.86 35.60 23.34
CA ALA A 655 -4.08 35.25 24.53
C ALA A 655 -3.80 36.44 25.47
N GLY A 656 -4.05 37.67 25.01
CA GLY A 656 -3.71 38.88 25.75
C GLY A 656 -4.31 38.91 27.15
N GLY A 657 -5.59 38.54 27.29
CA GLY A 657 -6.28 38.52 28.58
C GLY A 657 -5.65 37.55 29.59
N SER A 658 -5.37 36.31 29.17
CA SER A 658 -4.73 35.30 30.05
C SER A 658 -3.33 35.71 30.47
N VAL A 659 -2.53 36.26 29.55
CA VAL A 659 -1.17 36.76 29.87
C VAL A 659 -1.23 37.92 30.87
N ALA A 660 -2.22 38.80 30.78
CA ALA A 660 -2.40 39.88 31.76
C ALA A 660 -2.70 39.36 33.18
N ARG A 661 -3.44 38.24 33.28
CA ARG A 661 -3.84 37.63 34.54
C ARG A 661 -2.85 36.59 35.06
N GLY A 662 -1.78 36.28 34.33
CA GLY A 662 -0.86 35.19 34.71
C GLY A 662 -1.49 33.80 34.64
N GLU A 663 -2.55 33.62 33.85
CA GLU A 663 -3.28 32.37 33.69
C GLU A 663 -2.80 31.58 32.47
N PRO A 664 -2.93 30.24 32.45
CA PRO A 664 -2.70 29.44 31.25
C PRO A 664 -3.54 29.93 30.07
N ILE A 665 -2.97 29.91 28.86
CA ILE A 665 -3.67 30.31 27.64
C ILE A 665 -4.51 29.14 27.14
N ASP A 666 -5.82 29.36 26.94
CA ASP A 666 -6.70 28.34 26.38
C ASP A 666 -6.42 28.13 24.89
N VAL A 667 -6.09 26.89 24.54
CA VAL A 667 -5.88 26.43 23.17
C VAL A 667 -6.93 25.39 22.85
N VAL A 668 -7.57 25.47 21.68
CA VAL A 668 -8.59 24.49 21.26
C VAL A 668 -8.19 23.84 19.95
N LEU A 669 -8.37 22.53 19.89
CA LEU A 669 -8.06 21.69 18.75
C LEU A 669 -9.18 20.68 18.52
N LEU A 670 -9.84 20.73 17.35
CA LEU A 670 -10.75 19.67 16.91
C LEU A 670 -9.92 18.56 16.27
N GLY A 671 -9.95 17.36 16.84
CA GLY A 671 -9.11 16.26 16.35
C GLY A 671 -9.29 14.95 17.10
N PHE A 672 -8.59 13.92 16.63
CA PHE A 672 -8.65 12.57 17.18
C PHE A 672 -10.08 12.00 17.28
N PRO A 673 -10.89 12.01 16.21
CA PRO A 673 -12.25 11.45 16.23
C PRO A 673 -12.23 9.95 16.60
N VAL A 674 -11.58 9.17 15.74
CA VAL A 674 -11.29 7.74 15.80
C VAL A 674 -10.42 7.37 14.61
N LYS A 675 -9.70 6.24 14.68
CA LYS A 675 -8.90 5.70 13.58
C LYS A 675 -9.78 5.29 12.39
N GLN A 676 -9.37 5.65 11.18
CA GLN A 676 -10.08 5.31 9.92
C GLN A 676 -9.70 3.92 9.40
N SER A 677 -10.04 2.86 10.13
CA SER A 677 -9.62 1.48 9.80
C SER A 677 -10.71 0.62 9.13
N LEU A 678 -11.82 1.21 8.69
CA LEU A 678 -13.01 0.45 8.26
C LEU A 678 -12.78 -0.38 6.99
N ASN A 679 -11.96 0.10 6.06
CA ASN A 679 -11.59 -0.61 4.84
C ASN A 679 -10.19 -1.25 4.90
N ARG A 680 -9.46 -1.11 6.02
CA ARG A 680 -8.05 -1.56 6.19
C ARG A 680 -7.01 -0.99 5.21
N LEU A 681 -7.41 -0.24 4.18
CA LEU A 681 -6.49 0.43 3.25
C LEU A 681 -5.79 1.61 3.92
N LYS A 682 -6.53 2.39 4.70
CA LYS A 682 -6.02 3.57 5.39
C LYS A 682 -5.21 3.21 6.64
N ALA A 683 -5.88 2.58 7.60
CA ALA A 683 -5.30 2.27 8.90
C ALA A 683 -5.36 0.76 9.20
N TYR A 684 -4.27 0.24 9.78
CA TYR A 684 -4.16 -1.19 10.09
C TYR A 684 -5.16 -1.65 11.15
N GLY A 685 -5.53 -0.81 12.13
CA GLY A 685 -6.48 -1.17 13.20
C GLY A 685 -7.22 0.03 13.79
N PRO A 686 -8.24 -0.19 14.66
CA PRO A 686 -9.13 0.86 15.13
C PRO A 686 -8.59 1.71 16.31
N LEU A 687 -7.53 1.27 16.99
CA LEU A 687 -6.96 1.97 18.16
C LEU A 687 -5.91 3.02 17.74
N PRO A 688 -5.64 4.04 18.57
CA PRO A 688 -4.52 4.96 18.38
C PRO A 688 -3.18 4.20 18.32
N ASP A 689 -2.38 4.49 17.31
CA ASP A 689 -1.06 3.89 17.09
C ASP A 689 0.06 4.94 17.32
N ILE A 690 1.29 4.68 16.87
CA ILE A 690 2.41 5.61 17.07
C ILE A 690 2.15 6.98 16.44
N ALA A 691 1.28 7.08 15.43
CA ALA A 691 0.97 8.36 14.81
C ALA A 691 0.21 9.26 15.79
N GLU A 692 -0.77 8.71 16.51
CA GLU A 692 -1.49 9.47 17.54
C GLU A 692 -0.59 9.81 18.73
N LEU A 693 0.24 8.86 19.16
CA LEU A 693 1.24 9.13 20.21
C LEU A 693 2.17 10.27 19.79
N GLY A 694 2.72 10.22 18.57
CA GLY A 694 3.55 11.30 18.03
C GLY A 694 2.80 12.62 17.89
N GLY A 695 1.51 12.58 17.57
CA GLY A 695 0.64 13.76 17.58
C GLY A 695 0.48 14.38 18.97
N LEU A 696 0.37 13.57 20.02
CA LEU A 696 0.38 14.04 21.41
C LEU A 696 1.76 14.57 21.81
N VAL A 697 2.86 13.90 21.45
CA VAL A 697 4.22 14.41 21.69
C VAL A 697 4.43 15.76 20.99
N ARG A 698 3.81 16.01 19.82
CA ARG A 698 3.84 17.34 19.20
C ARG A 698 3.15 18.41 20.03
N LEU A 699 2.01 18.09 20.66
CA LEU A 699 1.33 19.01 21.58
C LEU A 699 2.18 19.25 22.83
N ARG A 700 2.91 18.24 23.32
CA ARG A 700 3.94 18.40 24.36
C ARG A 700 5.05 19.34 23.91
N GLU A 701 5.60 19.16 22.71
CA GLU A 701 6.65 20.05 22.16
C GLU A 701 6.17 21.51 22.15
N LEU A 702 4.92 21.76 21.74
CA LEU A 702 4.32 23.10 21.77
C LEU A 702 4.15 23.62 23.20
N GLN A 703 3.58 22.82 24.10
CA GLN A 703 3.37 23.17 25.50
C GLN A 703 4.68 23.52 26.21
N GLN A 704 5.72 22.71 26.01
CA GLN A 704 7.04 22.89 26.62
C GLN A 704 7.77 24.12 26.09
N ALA A 705 7.58 24.44 24.79
CA ALA A 705 8.13 25.66 24.20
C ALA A 705 7.41 26.90 24.73
N ALA A 706 6.08 26.86 24.79
CA ALA A 706 5.27 27.95 25.32
C ALA A 706 5.53 28.19 26.81
N ARG A 707 5.61 27.13 27.62
CA ARG A 707 5.86 27.23 29.07
C ARG A 707 7.20 27.87 29.41
N ARG A 708 8.22 27.68 28.58
CA ARG A 708 9.53 28.33 28.73
C ARG A 708 9.51 29.82 28.39
N VAL A 709 8.59 30.26 27.52
CA VAL A 709 8.37 31.68 27.19
C VAL A 709 7.43 32.33 28.21
N TYR A 710 6.41 31.61 28.65
CA TYR A 710 5.35 32.05 29.54
C TYR A 710 5.06 30.95 30.58
N PRO A 711 5.56 31.06 31.83
CA PRO A 711 5.55 29.98 32.83
C PRO A 711 4.21 29.29 33.11
N PRO A 712 3.05 30.00 33.08
CA PRO A 712 1.73 29.35 33.22
C PRO A 712 1.40 28.41 32.04
N GLY A 713 2.03 28.57 30.88
CA GLY A 713 1.90 27.68 29.74
C GLY A 713 0.52 27.73 29.07
N LEU A 714 0.13 26.61 28.47
CA LEU A 714 -1.13 26.42 27.76
C LEU A 714 -2.05 25.45 28.51
N ARG A 715 -3.35 25.66 28.33
CA ARG A 715 -4.41 24.67 28.61
C ARG A 715 -4.98 24.20 27.28
N ILE A 716 -4.60 23.00 26.84
CA ILE A 716 -4.94 22.47 25.53
C ILE A 716 -6.22 21.63 25.62
N ASN A 717 -7.27 22.06 24.93
CA ASN A 717 -8.57 21.40 24.87
C ASN A 717 -8.71 20.69 23.51
N VAL A 718 -8.50 19.38 23.50
CA VAL A 718 -8.74 18.51 22.35
C VAL A 718 -10.20 18.07 22.35
N LEU A 719 -10.95 18.55 21.38
CA LEU A 719 -12.35 18.20 21.17
C LEU A 719 -12.41 17.05 20.16
N THR A 720 -12.88 15.88 20.60
CA THR A 720 -13.06 14.71 19.72
C THR A 720 -14.48 14.73 19.13
N ASP A 721 -14.59 14.49 17.83
CA ASP A 721 -15.82 14.53 17.04
C ASP A 721 -16.28 13.14 16.56
N GLY A 722 -15.82 12.07 17.24
CA GLY A 722 -15.96 10.69 16.79
C GLY A 722 -17.38 10.24 16.42
N ARG A 723 -18.41 10.76 17.11
CA ARG A 723 -19.84 10.50 16.83
C ARG A 723 -20.61 11.71 16.28
N HIS A 724 -19.97 12.88 16.29
CA HIS A 724 -20.62 14.17 16.10
C HIS A 724 -21.12 14.32 14.66
N PHE A 725 -20.20 14.15 13.71
CA PHE A 725 -20.51 14.21 12.27
C PHE A 725 -21.06 12.89 11.71
N ARG A 726 -20.74 11.76 12.34
CA ARG A 726 -21.11 10.42 11.83
C ARG A 726 -21.51 9.48 12.96
N PRO A 727 -22.57 8.67 12.78
CA PRO A 727 -22.95 7.68 13.78
C PRO A 727 -21.88 6.59 13.85
N ARG A 728 -21.37 6.32 15.06
CA ARG A 728 -20.42 5.25 15.33
C ARG A 728 -20.77 4.53 16.63
N PRO A 729 -20.39 3.24 16.78
CA PRO A 729 -20.57 2.53 18.04
C PRO A 729 -19.84 3.26 19.18
N GLY A 730 -20.53 3.50 20.29
CA GLY A 730 -19.92 4.16 21.46
C GLY A 730 -18.76 3.35 22.08
N SER A 731 -18.74 2.03 21.89
CA SER A 731 -17.62 1.18 22.31
C SER A 731 -16.32 1.53 21.55
N LEU A 732 -16.42 1.87 20.27
CA LEU A 732 -15.27 2.25 19.44
C LEU A 732 -14.69 3.59 19.90
N THR A 733 -15.53 4.62 20.08
CA THR A 733 -15.05 5.94 20.52
C THR A 733 -14.48 5.89 21.92
N ARG A 734 -15.13 5.19 22.86
CA ARG A 734 -14.59 4.99 24.22
C ARG A 734 -13.26 4.26 24.24
N ALA A 735 -13.09 3.22 23.42
CA ALA A 735 -11.81 2.50 23.33
C ALA A 735 -10.69 3.40 22.78
N TYR A 736 -11.00 4.19 21.75
CA TYR A 736 -10.05 5.13 21.14
C TYR A 736 -9.65 6.24 22.13
N THR A 737 -10.63 6.94 22.73
CA THR A 737 -10.38 8.03 23.69
C THR A 737 -9.63 7.55 24.93
N ARG A 738 -9.98 6.39 25.50
CA ARG A 738 -9.26 5.80 26.63
C ARG A 738 -7.77 5.62 26.31
N LYS A 739 -7.46 5.15 25.11
CA LYS A 739 -6.07 4.93 24.70
C LYS A 739 -5.32 6.24 24.46
N LEU A 740 -6.00 7.30 23.99
CA LEU A 740 -5.39 8.63 23.94
C LEU A 740 -5.05 9.19 25.32
N HIS A 741 -5.91 8.97 26.33
CA HIS A 741 -5.59 9.35 27.71
C HIS A 741 -4.37 8.61 28.23
N GLU A 742 -4.29 7.29 28.00
CA GLU A 742 -3.11 6.49 28.37
C GLU A 742 -1.84 7.02 27.69
N TYR A 743 -1.92 7.40 26.41
CA TYR A 743 -0.77 8.02 25.73
C TYR A 743 -0.45 9.42 26.24
N ALA A 744 -1.45 10.23 26.59
CA ALA A 744 -1.23 11.56 27.15
C ALA A 744 -0.51 11.49 28.50
N GLU A 745 -0.89 10.53 29.36
CA GLU A 745 -0.18 10.23 30.61
C GLU A 745 1.25 9.73 30.34
N LEU A 746 1.41 8.76 29.43
CA LEU A 746 2.71 8.20 29.08
C LEU A 746 3.71 9.25 28.58
N VAL A 747 3.25 10.30 27.91
CA VAL A 747 4.09 11.39 27.41
C VAL A 747 4.08 12.62 28.34
N GLY A 748 3.54 12.52 29.55
CA GLY A 748 3.56 13.58 30.56
C GLY A 748 2.81 14.85 30.17
N LEU A 749 1.65 14.70 29.53
CA LEU A 749 0.71 15.79 29.19
C LEU A 749 -0.46 15.91 30.17
N ASP A 750 -0.50 15.05 31.17
CA ASP A 750 -1.43 15.11 32.29
C ASP A 750 -1.47 16.52 32.91
N GLY A 751 -2.69 16.99 33.21
CA GLY A 751 -2.94 18.34 33.75
C GLY A 751 -2.88 19.48 32.73
N SER A 752 -2.23 19.34 31.57
CA SER A 752 -2.16 20.39 30.54
C SER A 752 -3.06 20.16 29.32
N VAL A 753 -3.45 18.90 29.08
CA VAL A 753 -4.33 18.50 27.98
C VAL A 753 -5.63 17.90 28.50
N SER A 754 -6.75 18.36 27.95
CA SER A 754 -8.09 17.80 28.14
C SER A 754 -8.58 17.20 26.83
N ILE A 755 -9.00 15.93 26.83
CA ILE A 755 -9.53 15.23 25.65
C ILE A 755 -11.00 14.89 25.94
N ARG A 756 -11.94 15.53 25.24
CA ARG A 756 -13.38 15.42 25.53
C ARG A 756 -14.21 15.37 24.25
N GLU A 757 -15.34 14.66 24.29
CA GLU A 757 -16.32 14.71 23.19
C GLU A 757 -16.90 16.12 23.05
N ILE A 758 -16.93 16.65 21.83
CA ILE A 758 -17.37 18.02 21.55
C ILE A 758 -18.80 18.29 22.06
N ASP A 759 -19.71 17.32 21.89
CA ASP A 759 -21.11 17.44 22.35
C ASP A 759 -21.21 17.49 23.89
N ALA A 760 -20.28 16.87 24.61
CA ALA A 760 -20.24 16.93 26.07
C ALA A 760 -19.81 18.32 26.54
N VAL A 761 -18.81 18.90 25.88
CA VAL A 761 -18.35 20.28 26.17
C VAL A 761 -19.40 21.30 25.76
N ALA A 762 -20.06 21.12 24.63
CA ALA A 762 -21.15 21.99 24.18
C ALA A 762 -22.31 22.02 25.17
N ARG A 763 -22.65 20.87 25.79
CA ARG A 763 -23.71 20.82 26.81
C ARG A 763 -23.35 21.62 28.05
N GLU A 764 -22.10 21.52 28.48
CA GLU A 764 -21.58 22.24 29.65
C GLU A 764 -21.54 23.75 29.40
N ARG A 765 -21.14 24.19 28.20
CA ARG A 765 -20.81 25.59 27.93
C ARG A 765 -21.91 26.39 27.23
N LEU A 766 -22.67 25.77 26.33
CA LEU A 766 -23.80 26.42 25.63
C LEU A 766 -25.14 26.16 26.35
N GLY A 767 -25.16 25.23 27.29
CA GLY A 767 -26.36 24.85 28.05
C GLY A 767 -27.29 23.89 27.31
N SER A 768 -28.06 23.13 28.09
CA SER A 768 -28.99 22.10 27.57
C SER A 768 -30.10 22.67 26.69
N ALA A 769 -30.53 23.92 26.92
CA ALA A 769 -31.59 24.59 26.16
C ALA A 769 -31.17 24.90 24.71
N VAL A 770 -29.90 25.23 24.48
CA VAL A 770 -29.38 25.44 23.11
C VAL A 770 -29.28 24.10 22.39
N LEU A 771 -28.81 23.05 23.07
CA LEU A 771 -28.66 21.73 22.48
C LEU A 771 -29.97 20.97 22.23
N SER A 772 -31.06 21.30 22.93
CA SER A 772 -32.37 20.69 22.68
C SER A 772 -32.92 21.04 21.29
N ARG A 773 -32.50 22.17 20.70
CA ARG A 773 -32.83 22.58 19.32
C ARG A 773 -32.07 21.78 18.25
N ARG A 774 -30.97 21.11 18.62
CA ARG A 774 -30.07 20.41 17.67
C ARG A 774 -30.80 19.37 16.79
N PRO A 775 -31.66 18.47 17.32
CA PRO A 775 -32.33 17.45 16.50
C PRO A 775 -33.29 18.04 15.46
N GLU A 776 -33.96 19.15 15.78
CA GLU A 776 -34.86 19.83 14.86
C GLU A 776 -34.08 20.54 13.74
N LEU A 777 -33.08 21.36 14.07
CA LEU A 777 -32.22 22.02 13.08
C LEU A 777 -31.54 21.01 12.15
N PHE A 778 -31.06 19.89 12.71
CA PHE A 778 -30.46 18.82 11.91
C PHE A 778 -31.47 18.24 10.91
N ARG A 779 -32.71 17.94 11.34
CA ARG A 779 -33.77 17.46 10.44
C ARG A 779 -34.05 18.47 9.33
N THR A 780 -34.21 19.76 9.66
CA THR A 780 -34.48 20.83 8.70
C THR A 780 -33.39 20.96 7.64
N PHE A 781 -32.12 21.09 8.05
CA PHE A 781 -31.01 21.23 7.09
C PHE A 781 -30.78 19.97 6.27
N ARG A 782 -30.96 18.79 6.88
CA ARG A 782 -30.89 17.52 6.16
C ARG A 782 -31.96 17.41 5.09
N SER A 783 -33.22 17.70 5.42
CA SER A 783 -34.32 17.64 4.46
C SER A 783 -34.20 18.69 3.35
N SER A 784 -33.56 19.84 3.61
CA SER A 784 -33.23 20.80 2.54
C SER A 784 -32.21 20.23 1.56
N LEU A 785 -31.11 19.64 2.04
CA LEU A 785 -30.10 19.01 1.18
C LEU A 785 -30.63 17.79 0.44
N GLU A 786 -31.41 16.92 1.10
CA GLU A 786 -32.02 15.74 0.45
C GLU A 786 -32.95 16.15 -0.69
N ARG A 787 -33.77 17.21 -0.51
CA ARG A 787 -34.62 17.74 -1.59
C ARG A 787 -33.81 18.29 -2.76
N ALA A 788 -32.69 18.97 -2.48
CA ALA A 788 -31.86 19.58 -3.52
C ALA A 788 -31.20 18.56 -4.47
N VAL A 789 -31.05 17.32 -4.03
CA VAL A 789 -30.39 16.24 -4.79
C VAL A 789 -31.30 15.02 -5.04
N ALA A 790 -32.62 15.17 -4.86
CA ALA A 790 -33.56 14.04 -4.85
C ALA A 790 -33.70 13.33 -6.21
N ASP A 791 -33.49 14.04 -7.31
CA ASP A 791 -33.55 13.54 -8.70
C ASP A 791 -32.22 12.97 -9.21
N LEU A 792 -31.21 12.86 -8.33
CA LEU A 792 -29.86 12.42 -8.68
C LEU A 792 -29.52 11.09 -7.97
N ASP A 793 -29.12 10.07 -8.74
CA ASP A 793 -28.56 8.82 -8.20
C ASP A 793 -27.05 8.76 -8.48
N ILE A 794 -26.26 8.63 -7.39
CA ILE A 794 -24.81 8.47 -7.46
C ILE A 794 -24.39 7.15 -8.11
N THR A 795 -25.31 6.21 -8.32
CA THR A 795 -25.03 4.87 -8.86
C THR A 795 -25.28 4.72 -10.35
N ASP A 796 -25.87 5.72 -11.00
CA ASP A 796 -26.07 5.74 -12.44
C ASP A 796 -24.75 6.07 -13.16
N ASN A 797 -24.23 7.27 -12.92
CA ASN A 797 -22.93 7.73 -13.41
C ASN A 797 -22.27 8.58 -12.32
N PRO A 798 -21.43 7.98 -11.46
CA PRO A 798 -21.03 8.61 -10.21
C PRO A 798 -20.37 9.98 -10.36
N LEU A 799 -19.42 10.13 -11.28
CA LEU A 799 -18.71 11.40 -11.47
C LEU A 799 -19.62 12.46 -12.08
N ARG A 800 -20.39 12.11 -13.12
CA ARG A 800 -21.31 13.06 -13.76
C ARG A 800 -22.42 13.50 -12.81
N THR A 801 -22.91 12.60 -11.97
CA THR A 801 -23.89 12.95 -10.94
C THR A 801 -23.31 14.00 -9.98
N LEU A 802 -22.04 13.91 -9.61
CA LEU A 802 -21.40 14.90 -8.76
C LEU A 802 -21.17 16.24 -9.46
N ASP A 803 -20.82 16.22 -10.74
CA ASP A 803 -20.68 17.44 -11.53
C ASP A 803 -22.04 18.14 -11.70
N ARG A 804 -23.14 17.39 -11.87
CA ARG A 804 -24.52 17.94 -11.85
C ARG A 804 -24.88 18.60 -10.53
N VAL A 805 -24.43 18.06 -9.39
CA VAL A 805 -24.62 18.71 -8.07
C VAL A 805 -23.88 20.04 -8.02
N GLN A 806 -22.65 20.08 -8.54
CA GLN A 806 -21.84 21.30 -8.60
C GLN A 806 -22.47 22.37 -9.49
N GLU A 807 -22.87 22.01 -10.73
CA GLU A 807 -23.59 22.92 -11.64
C GLU A 807 -24.88 23.48 -11.01
N ARG A 808 -25.60 22.62 -10.27
CA ARG A 808 -26.80 23.02 -9.56
C ARG A 808 -26.49 24.00 -8.43
N ALA A 809 -25.36 23.84 -7.72
CA ALA A 809 -24.93 24.78 -6.69
C ALA A 809 -24.65 26.17 -7.29
N GLU A 810 -24.02 26.24 -8.46
CA GLU A 810 -23.69 27.48 -9.17
C GLU A 810 -24.92 28.22 -9.68
N ARG A 811 -25.98 27.50 -10.10
CA ARG A 811 -27.24 28.10 -10.55
C ARG A 811 -28.16 28.53 -9.39
N TRP A 812 -27.87 28.14 -8.15
CA TRP A 812 -28.73 28.35 -6.98
C TRP A 812 -28.50 29.73 -6.32
N GLU A 813 -28.68 30.83 -7.07
CA GLU A 813 -28.63 32.20 -6.53
C GLU A 813 -30.02 32.66 -6.06
N GLY A 814 -30.30 32.54 -4.75
CA GLY A 814 -31.56 33.00 -4.13
C GLY A 814 -31.44 33.21 -2.60
N ALA A 815 -32.07 34.26 -2.07
CA ALA A 815 -31.84 34.80 -0.71
C ALA A 815 -32.34 33.98 0.51
N PRO A 816 -33.34 33.07 0.44
CA PRO A 816 -33.68 32.24 1.60
C PRO A 816 -32.79 30.98 1.75
N GLU A 817 -32.09 30.56 0.71
CA GLU A 817 -31.45 29.22 0.63
C GLU A 817 -29.92 29.27 0.45
N ARG A 818 -29.28 30.42 0.69
CA ARG A 818 -27.81 30.59 0.57
C ARG A 818 -27.00 29.55 1.35
N GLY A 819 -27.51 29.07 2.48
CA GLY A 819 -26.87 28.02 3.28
C GLY A 819 -26.83 26.66 2.58
N THR A 820 -27.88 26.33 1.83
CA THR A 820 -27.98 25.09 1.04
C THR A 820 -27.07 25.17 -0.18
N ALA A 821 -27.08 26.28 -0.92
CA ALA A 821 -26.17 26.51 -2.04
C ALA A 821 -24.69 26.37 -1.62
N ARG A 822 -24.30 27.01 -0.50
CA ARG A 822 -22.94 26.86 0.07
C ARG A 822 -22.60 25.40 0.39
N SER A 823 -23.54 24.66 0.96
CA SER A 823 -23.34 23.24 1.30
C SER A 823 -23.22 22.37 0.04
N LEU A 824 -24.00 22.65 -1.00
CA LEU A 824 -23.92 21.97 -2.29
C LEU A 824 -22.57 22.21 -2.98
N GLY A 825 -22.02 23.42 -2.89
CA GLY A 825 -20.68 23.73 -3.42
C GLY A 825 -19.54 22.92 -2.74
N LEU A 826 -19.77 22.38 -1.54
CA LEU A 826 -18.81 21.49 -0.86
C LEU A 826 -19.14 20.00 -1.05
N PHE A 827 -20.27 19.68 -1.69
CA PHE A 827 -20.84 18.34 -1.69
C PHE A 827 -19.96 17.34 -2.43
N ARG A 828 -19.50 17.70 -3.64
CA ARG A 828 -18.60 16.88 -4.46
C ARG A 828 -17.37 16.46 -3.67
N GLU A 829 -16.67 17.43 -3.10
CA GLU A 829 -15.43 17.18 -2.35
C GLU A 829 -15.66 16.33 -1.11
N MET A 830 -16.81 16.53 -0.45
CA MET A 830 -17.19 15.75 0.72
C MET A 830 -17.44 14.29 0.35
N VAL A 831 -18.14 14.01 -0.75
CA VAL A 831 -18.37 12.63 -1.23
C VAL A 831 -17.03 11.95 -1.56
N MET A 832 -16.16 12.58 -2.35
CA MET A 832 -14.84 12.06 -2.71
C MET A 832 -14.03 11.65 -1.47
N SER A 833 -13.93 12.56 -0.49
CA SER A 833 -13.24 12.28 0.78
C SER A 833 -13.87 11.15 1.60
N MET A 834 -15.20 11.02 1.56
CA MET A 834 -15.94 10.05 2.36
C MET A 834 -15.96 8.63 1.79
N VAL A 835 -15.83 8.46 0.48
CA VAL A 835 -15.80 7.14 -0.18
C VAL A 835 -14.76 6.23 0.47
N TYR A 836 -13.60 6.77 0.82
CA TYR A 836 -12.51 6.03 1.49
C TYR A 836 -12.65 5.91 3.01
N SER A 837 -13.75 6.40 3.57
CA SER A 837 -13.99 6.49 5.01
C SER A 837 -15.24 5.74 5.45
N VAL A 838 -15.91 5.02 4.54
CA VAL A 838 -17.08 4.17 4.81
C VAL A 838 -16.69 2.70 4.86
N PRO A 839 -17.46 1.85 5.57
CA PRO A 839 -17.21 0.41 5.57
C PRO A 839 -17.62 -0.20 4.22
N VAL A 840 -16.85 -1.18 3.77
CA VAL A 840 -17.18 -2.03 2.63
C VAL A 840 -17.84 -3.32 3.15
N PRO A 841 -18.99 -3.76 2.59
CA PRO A 841 -19.51 -5.09 2.85
C PRO A 841 -18.50 -6.14 2.39
N VAL A 842 -17.99 -6.96 3.30
CA VAL A 842 -17.00 -8.01 2.99
C VAL A 842 -17.73 -9.36 2.93
N PRO A 843 -17.64 -10.11 1.81
CA PRO A 843 -18.16 -11.46 1.73
C PRO A 843 -17.58 -12.38 2.82
N ALA A 844 -18.35 -13.38 3.26
CA ALA A 844 -17.88 -14.34 4.25
C ALA A 844 -16.64 -15.10 3.72
N GLY A 845 -15.60 -15.24 4.55
CA GLY A 845 -14.36 -15.91 4.17
C GLY A 845 -13.42 -15.10 3.25
N ALA A 846 -13.83 -13.95 2.74
CA ALA A 846 -12.97 -13.09 1.93
C ALA A 846 -11.93 -12.37 2.81
N ASP A 847 -10.70 -12.25 2.30
CA ASP A 847 -9.71 -11.38 2.91
C ASP A 847 -10.15 -9.92 2.81
N ARG A 848 -10.17 -9.22 3.94
CA ARG A 848 -10.70 -7.85 4.02
C ARG A 848 -9.85 -6.86 3.23
N LEU A 849 -8.52 -7.02 3.25
CA LEU A 849 -7.62 -6.09 2.59
C LEU A 849 -7.70 -6.29 1.07
N GLY A 850 -7.56 -7.51 0.59
CA GLY A 850 -7.71 -7.87 -0.83
C GLY A 850 -9.07 -7.45 -1.38
N TRP A 851 -10.16 -7.75 -0.66
CA TRP A 851 -11.50 -7.31 -1.05
C TRP A 851 -11.63 -5.78 -1.14
N ALA A 852 -11.14 -5.06 -0.12
CA ALA A 852 -11.16 -3.60 -0.15
C ALA A 852 -10.37 -3.05 -1.33
N ARG A 853 -9.21 -3.64 -1.65
CA ARG A 853 -8.41 -3.23 -2.82
C ARG A 853 -9.18 -3.40 -4.13
N THR A 854 -9.85 -4.54 -4.33
CA THR A 854 -10.69 -4.78 -5.51
C THR A 854 -11.82 -3.77 -5.64
N VAL A 855 -12.52 -3.49 -4.53
CA VAL A 855 -13.65 -2.54 -4.53
C VAL A 855 -13.17 -1.11 -4.79
N TYR A 856 -12.08 -0.68 -4.16
CA TYR A 856 -11.56 0.69 -4.24
C TYR A 856 -10.59 0.96 -5.39
N ALA A 857 -10.22 -0.04 -6.19
CA ALA A 857 -9.38 0.13 -7.37
C ALA A 857 -9.90 1.23 -8.31
N ASP A 858 -11.21 1.16 -8.64
CA ASP A 858 -11.93 2.10 -9.50
C ASP A 858 -13.36 2.26 -8.96
N VAL A 859 -13.49 2.82 -7.76
CA VAL A 859 -14.77 2.83 -7.02
C VAL A 859 -15.92 3.52 -7.77
N TYR A 860 -15.61 4.47 -8.66
CA TYR A 860 -16.57 5.18 -9.50
C TYR A 860 -16.89 4.46 -10.82
N ASN A 861 -16.13 3.43 -11.19
CA ASN A 861 -16.39 2.66 -12.39
C ASN A 861 -17.44 1.57 -12.11
N LEU A 862 -18.69 1.87 -12.47
CA LEU A 862 -19.82 0.96 -12.38
C LEU A 862 -20.23 0.38 -13.74
N VAL A 863 -19.63 0.81 -14.85
CA VAL A 863 -20.08 0.43 -16.20
C VAL A 863 -19.27 -0.72 -16.79
N ASP A 864 -18.04 -0.93 -16.32
CA ASP A 864 -17.15 -2.00 -16.79
C ASP A 864 -17.84 -3.38 -16.74
N THR A 865 -17.91 -4.05 -17.89
CA THR A 865 -18.55 -5.35 -18.06
C THR A 865 -17.70 -6.50 -17.55
N HIS A 866 -16.42 -6.26 -17.27
CA HIS A 866 -15.47 -7.25 -16.75
C HIS A 866 -15.45 -7.35 -15.22
N ILE A 867 -16.09 -6.42 -14.49
CA ILE A 867 -16.16 -6.49 -13.02
C ILE A 867 -17.21 -7.51 -12.58
N SER A 868 -16.92 -8.24 -11.49
CA SER A 868 -17.88 -9.19 -10.94
C SER A 868 -19.14 -8.47 -10.39
N PRO A 869 -20.32 -9.11 -10.43
CA PRO A 869 -21.55 -8.56 -9.86
C PRO A 869 -21.41 -8.16 -8.38
N GLU A 870 -20.69 -8.95 -7.59
CA GLU A 870 -20.43 -8.71 -6.17
C GLU A 870 -19.57 -7.45 -5.97
N THR A 871 -18.55 -7.28 -6.82
CA THR A 871 -17.69 -6.09 -6.79
C THR A 871 -18.48 -4.84 -7.13
N ARG A 872 -19.31 -4.91 -8.19
CA ARG A 872 -20.22 -3.83 -8.59
C ARG A 872 -21.18 -3.45 -7.45
N GLN A 873 -21.81 -4.45 -6.83
CA GLN A 873 -22.73 -4.21 -5.70
C GLN A 873 -22.02 -3.58 -4.50
N ALA A 874 -20.78 -3.98 -4.20
CA ALA A 874 -19.99 -3.38 -3.14
C ALA A 874 -19.60 -1.92 -3.45
N ARG A 875 -19.24 -1.59 -4.70
CA ARG A 875 -18.99 -0.20 -5.14
C ARG A 875 -20.25 0.66 -5.00
N VAL A 876 -21.40 0.17 -5.47
CA VAL A 876 -22.73 0.80 -5.28
C VAL A 876 -23.01 1.08 -3.81
N ALA A 877 -22.77 0.11 -2.92
CA ALA A 877 -22.99 0.27 -1.48
C ALA A 877 -22.07 1.34 -0.86
N VAL A 878 -20.80 1.38 -1.28
CA VAL A 878 -19.83 2.40 -0.85
C VAL A 878 -20.27 3.80 -1.28
N LEU A 879 -20.61 3.98 -2.56
CA LEU A 879 -21.01 5.27 -3.12
C LEU A 879 -22.28 5.81 -2.48
N ARG A 880 -23.33 4.98 -2.36
CA ARG A 880 -24.56 5.36 -1.65
C ARG A 880 -24.27 5.75 -0.21
N ARG A 881 -23.42 5.01 0.49
CA ARG A 881 -23.10 5.32 1.89
C ARG A 881 -22.27 6.61 2.02
N ALA A 882 -21.38 6.89 1.08
CA ALA A 882 -20.62 8.14 1.04
C ALA A 882 -21.55 9.34 0.79
N TRP A 883 -22.47 9.23 -0.18
CA TRP A 883 -23.50 10.22 -0.48
C TRP A 883 -24.34 10.62 0.75
N HIS A 884 -24.94 9.63 1.42
CA HIS A 884 -25.74 9.89 2.63
C HIS A 884 -24.92 10.49 3.77
N ASN A 885 -23.67 10.06 3.94
CA ASN A 885 -22.80 10.62 4.96
C ASN A 885 -22.38 12.06 4.65
N ALA A 886 -22.20 12.41 3.37
CA ALA A 886 -21.89 13.78 2.96
C ALA A 886 -23.04 14.73 3.30
N ILE A 887 -24.28 14.36 2.97
CA ILE A 887 -25.49 15.09 3.40
C ILE A 887 -25.47 15.31 4.91
N ARG A 888 -25.33 14.24 5.69
CA ARG A 888 -25.31 14.31 7.16
C ARG A 888 -24.21 15.25 7.68
N TYR A 889 -23.02 15.15 7.13
CA TYR A 889 -21.86 15.93 7.57
C TYR A 889 -22.09 17.43 7.34
N LEU A 890 -22.55 17.79 6.15
CA LEU A 890 -22.85 19.18 5.79
C LEU A 890 -24.00 19.73 6.62
N SER A 891 -25.06 18.94 6.85
CA SER A 891 -26.12 19.33 7.80
C SER A 891 -25.58 19.57 9.20
N THR A 892 -24.68 18.71 9.68
CA THR A 892 -24.09 18.85 11.02
C THR A 892 -23.25 20.13 11.12
N MET A 893 -22.39 20.41 10.13
CA MET A 893 -21.63 21.66 10.07
C MET A 893 -22.54 22.88 10.15
N ARG A 894 -23.67 22.87 9.43
CA ARG A 894 -24.63 23.97 9.47
C ARG A 894 -25.30 24.14 10.83
N VAL A 895 -25.61 23.03 11.51
CA VAL A 895 -26.11 23.07 12.89
C VAL A 895 -25.07 23.64 13.84
N ASP A 896 -23.79 23.29 13.67
CA ASP A 896 -22.71 23.79 14.52
C ASP A 896 -22.50 25.30 14.36
N GLU A 897 -22.61 25.82 13.13
CA GLU A 897 -22.64 27.25 12.83
C GLU A 897 -23.80 27.95 13.55
N GLU A 898 -25.03 27.41 13.42
CA GLU A 898 -26.26 27.99 13.98
C GLU A 898 -26.27 27.97 15.52
N LEU A 899 -25.73 26.92 16.14
CA LEU A 899 -25.70 26.76 17.59
C LEU A 899 -24.50 27.43 18.26
N GLY A 900 -23.60 28.07 17.50
CA GLY A 900 -22.44 28.74 18.07
C GLY A 900 -21.41 27.79 18.67
N TYR A 901 -21.19 26.61 18.07
CA TYR A 901 -20.09 25.71 18.47
C TYR A 901 -18.72 26.40 18.35
N GLU A 902 -18.65 27.46 17.55
CA GLU A 902 -17.49 28.32 17.45
C GLU A 902 -17.25 29.22 18.67
N GLU A 903 -18.18 29.32 19.62
CA GLU A 903 -18.03 30.14 20.82
C GLU A 903 -17.74 29.32 22.08
N LEU A 904 -17.53 28.00 21.95
CA LEU A 904 -17.28 27.10 23.09
C LEU A 904 -16.15 27.56 24.01
N PHE A 905 -15.18 28.30 23.48
CA PHE A 905 -14.04 28.80 24.22
C PHE A 905 -13.68 30.18 23.66
N SER A 906 -14.16 31.27 24.24
CA SER A 906 -13.86 32.63 23.76
C SER A 906 -13.41 33.48 24.94
N PRO A 907 -12.22 34.13 24.92
CA PRO A 907 -11.18 34.07 23.89
C PRO A 907 -10.35 32.76 23.92
N ARG A 908 -9.73 32.38 22.79
CA ARG A 908 -8.88 31.18 22.66
C ARG A 908 -7.89 31.29 21.51
N ILE A 909 -6.80 30.54 21.57
CA ILE A 909 -6.04 30.21 20.35
C ILE A 909 -6.67 28.96 19.72
N ARG A 910 -7.12 29.06 18.46
CA ARG A 910 -7.63 27.90 17.72
C ARG A 910 -6.58 27.28 16.83
N LEU A 911 -6.24 26.02 17.12
CA LEU A 911 -5.47 25.17 16.22
C LEU A 911 -6.40 24.52 15.19
N THR A 912 -6.03 24.59 13.91
CA THR A 912 -6.76 23.91 12.83
C THR A 912 -5.84 23.02 11.99
N VAL A 913 -6.32 21.82 11.67
CA VAL A 913 -5.55 20.78 11.00
C VAL A 913 -5.96 20.60 9.54
N SER A 914 -7.08 21.21 9.15
CA SER A 914 -7.62 21.24 7.80
C SER A 914 -8.10 22.66 7.49
N ALA A 915 -8.03 23.05 6.22
CA ALA A 915 -8.54 24.33 5.73
C ALA A 915 -8.19 25.55 6.62
N VAL A 916 -6.92 25.96 6.61
CA VAL A 916 -6.42 27.08 7.45
C VAL A 916 -6.94 28.42 6.92
N THR A 917 -7.89 29.03 7.63
CA THR A 917 -8.45 30.36 7.33
C THR A 917 -7.78 31.46 8.17
N ARG A 918 -7.97 32.72 7.79
CA ARG A 918 -7.55 33.87 8.61
C ARG A 918 -8.14 33.80 10.03
N GLY A 919 -7.37 34.24 11.02
CA GLY A 919 -7.70 34.18 12.44
C GLY A 919 -7.54 32.80 13.09
N ARG A 920 -7.09 31.77 12.36
CA ARG A 920 -6.87 30.41 12.89
C ARG A 920 -5.42 29.99 12.70
N CYS A 921 -4.83 29.39 13.74
CA CYS A 921 -3.46 28.90 13.69
C CYS A 921 -3.42 27.50 13.08
N GLY A 922 -2.88 27.35 11.87
CA GLY A 922 -2.70 26.04 11.25
C GLY A 922 -1.70 25.18 12.02
N PHE A 923 -2.03 23.91 12.25
CA PHE A 923 -1.24 22.99 13.06
C PHE A 923 -0.90 21.68 12.33
N THR A 924 0.36 21.27 12.41
CA THR A 924 0.91 20.04 11.84
C THR A 924 1.32 19.09 12.98
N TYR A 925 0.67 17.92 13.07
CA TYR A 925 1.05 16.89 14.05
C TYR A 925 2.40 16.26 13.72
N LEU A 926 2.49 15.69 12.51
CA LEU A 926 3.64 14.96 12.00
C LEU A 926 4.02 15.61 10.66
N GLY A 927 5.27 16.05 10.52
CA GLY A 927 5.75 16.65 9.28
C GLY A 927 5.80 15.65 8.13
N GLY A 928 5.88 16.17 6.90
CA GLY A 928 6.15 15.41 5.70
C GLY A 928 4.98 14.70 5.05
N SER A 929 3.95 14.37 5.82
CA SER A 929 2.69 13.84 5.32
C SER A 929 1.58 14.86 5.56
N GLY A 930 0.72 15.07 4.58
CA GLY A 930 -0.50 15.87 4.79
C GLY A 930 -1.60 15.10 5.54
N LEU A 931 -1.40 13.80 5.78
CA LEU A 931 -2.34 12.95 6.50
C LEU A 931 -2.34 13.27 8.00
N LEU A 932 -3.53 13.22 8.57
CA LEU A 932 -3.72 13.31 10.01
C LEU A 932 -3.45 11.95 10.66
N PRO A 933 -3.02 11.90 11.94
CA PRO A 933 -2.71 10.64 12.62
C PRO A 933 -3.77 9.55 12.50
N TRP A 934 -5.05 9.94 12.56
CA TRP A 934 -6.19 9.03 12.49
C TRP A 934 -6.61 8.63 11.07
N GLN A 935 -6.02 9.22 10.02
CA GLN A 935 -6.33 8.96 8.61
C GLN A 935 -5.43 7.89 7.98
N GLY A 936 -4.38 7.46 8.67
CA GLY A 936 -3.44 6.45 8.20
C GLY A 936 -2.95 5.52 9.31
N THR A 937 -1.88 4.80 9.04
CA THR A 937 -1.14 3.96 9.99
C THR A 937 0.17 4.65 10.37
N GLY A 938 0.49 4.65 11.66
CA GLY A 938 1.77 5.18 12.13
C GLY A 938 2.95 4.32 11.71
N VAL A 939 4.06 4.97 11.37
CA VAL A 939 5.27 4.34 10.84
C VAL A 939 6.51 5.00 11.43
N LEU A 940 7.55 4.20 11.66
CA LEU A 940 8.90 4.69 11.89
C LEU A 940 9.69 4.53 10.60
N ASP A 941 9.99 5.62 9.89
CA ASP A 941 10.66 5.55 8.60
C ASP A 941 12.14 5.12 8.72
N THR A 942 12.82 4.95 7.58
CA THR A 942 14.23 4.52 7.52
C THR A 942 15.23 5.47 8.19
N ARG A 943 14.81 6.69 8.51
CA ARG A 943 15.62 7.70 9.21
C ARG A 943 15.29 7.80 10.70
N GLY A 944 14.34 7.00 11.18
CA GLY A 944 13.84 7.05 12.55
C GLY A 944 12.79 8.14 12.77
N TYR A 945 12.13 8.65 11.72
CA TYR A 945 11.05 9.62 11.91
C TYR A 945 9.71 8.92 12.14
N VAL A 946 8.98 9.36 13.17
CA VAL A 946 7.56 9.04 13.33
C VAL A 946 6.77 9.81 12.27
N ALA A 947 6.04 9.06 11.44
CA ALA A 947 5.20 9.59 10.36
C ALA A 947 3.89 8.79 10.26
N VAL A 948 3.09 9.13 9.26
CA VAL A 948 1.81 8.47 8.95
C VAL A 948 1.69 8.28 7.45
N ASP A 949 1.22 7.09 7.05
CA ASP A 949 0.95 6.74 5.66
C ASP A 949 -0.18 5.70 5.60
N PHE A 950 -0.71 5.42 4.41
CA PHE A 950 -1.75 4.43 4.23
C PHE A 950 -1.22 3.01 4.40
N ALA A 951 -1.95 2.17 5.13
CA ALA A 951 -1.59 0.78 5.39
C ALA A 951 -1.27 0.00 4.10
N VAL A 952 -2.09 0.19 3.06
CA VAL A 952 -1.88 -0.47 1.76
C VAL A 952 -0.58 -0.06 1.08
N SER A 953 -0.18 1.22 1.21
CA SER A 953 1.09 1.71 0.66
C SER A 953 2.28 1.17 1.45
N LEU A 954 2.21 1.21 2.78
CA LEU A 954 3.27 0.67 3.65
C LEU A 954 3.51 -0.82 3.37
N ILE A 955 2.44 -1.59 3.18
CA ILE A 955 2.53 -3.01 2.81
C ILE A 955 3.19 -3.20 1.43
N ASP A 956 2.77 -2.44 0.42
CA ASP A 956 3.38 -2.49 -0.93
C ASP A 956 4.89 -2.17 -0.88
N GLN A 957 5.27 -1.18 -0.08
CA GLN A 957 6.64 -0.68 0.06
C GLN A 957 7.53 -1.57 0.94
N GLY A 958 7.02 -2.68 1.47
CA GLY A 958 7.83 -3.64 2.24
C GLY A 958 8.04 -3.24 3.70
N PHE A 959 7.14 -2.45 4.28
CA PHE A 959 7.08 -2.27 5.72
C PHE A 959 6.42 -3.48 6.39
N VAL A 960 6.89 -3.84 7.59
CA VAL A 960 6.34 -4.92 8.41
C VAL A 960 5.71 -4.37 9.69
N PRO A 961 4.71 -5.05 10.27
CA PRO A 961 4.08 -4.60 11.50
C PRO A 961 5.00 -4.79 12.72
N ALA A 962 5.07 -3.79 13.58
CA ALA A 962 5.74 -3.85 14.88
C ALA A 962 4.70 -3.84 16.01
N TYR A 963 4.60 -4.96 16.73
CA TYR A 963 3.68 -5.12 17.84
C TYR A 963 4.36 -4.77 19.16
N SER A 964 3.59 -4.14 20.05
CA SER A 964 4.02 -3.70 21.36
C SER A 964 2.99 -4.15 22.41
N PRO A 965 3.39 -4.40 23.67
CA PRO A 965 2.47 -4.62 24.77
C PRO A 965 1.40 -3.52 24.92
N LEU A 966 1.69 -2.27 24.49
CA LEU A 966 0.72 -1.17 24.54
C LEU A 966 -0.57 -1.46 23.75
N LEU A 967 -0.50 -2.16 22.61
CA LEU A 967 -1.70 -2.52 21.81
C LEU A 967 -1.94 -4.03 21.74
N GLY A 968 -1.06 -4.83 22.35
CA GLY A 968 -1.09 -6.28 22.34
C GLY A 968 -0.80 -6.87 20.96
N ARG A 969 -1.29 -8.08 20.73
CA ARG A 969 -0.98 -8.87 19.51
C ARG A 969 -1.95 -8.64 18.35
N ARG A 970 -3.05 -7.92 18.57
CA ARG A 970 -4.14 -7.77 17.58
C ARG A 970 -3.95 -6.57 16.64
N GLN A 971 -3.17 -5.57 17.06
CA GLN A 971 -2.89 -4.37 16.29
C GLN A 971 -1.43 -3.97 16.51
N PRO A 972 -0.66 -3.66 15.45
CA PRO A 972 0.68 -3.11 15.59
C PRO A 972 0.64 -1.70 16.16
N LEU A 973 1.67 -1.34 16.94
CA LEU A 973 1.91 0.03 17.37
C LEU A 973 2.36 0.89 16.19
N MET A 974 3.11 0.31 15.25
CA MET A 974 3.60 1.01 14.07
C MET A 974 3.99 0.02 12.98
N MET A 975 4.22 0.52 11.77
CA MET A 975 4.94 -0.19 10.73
C MET A 975 6.42 0.21 10.74
N VAL A 976 7.32 -0.69 10.35
CA VAL A 976 8.77 -0.44 10.25
C VAL A 976 9.34 -1.01 8.95
N PRO A 977 10.38 -0.41 8.35
CA PRO A 977 11.03 -0.95 7.16
C PRO A 977 11.61 -2.34 7.46
N ALA A 978 11.37 -3.31 6.57
CA ALA A 978 11.91 -4.66 6.70
C ALA A 978 13.43 -4.71 6.94
N GLN A 979 14.18 -3.78 6.37
CA GLN A 979 15.63 -3.67 6.49
C GLN A 979 16.16 -3.39 7.89
N HIS A 980 15.30 -2.90 8.78
CA HIS A 980 15.63 -2.68 10.18
C HIS A 980 15.07 -3.78 11.07
N THR A 981 14.78 -4.94 10.49
CA THR A 981 14.36 -6.12 11.24
C THR A 981 15.47 -7.15 11.27
N GLU A 982 15.60 -7.84 12.40
CA GLU A 982 16.58 -8.90 12.59
C GLU A 982 15.85 -10.18 12.99
N PRO A 983 16.10 -11.31 12.30
CA PRO A 983 15.65 -12.61 12.77
C PRO A 983 16.18 -12.86 14.18
N LEU A 984 15.36 -13.46 15.02
CA LEU A 984 15.82 -13.90 16.33
C LEU A 984 16.90 -14.99 16.18
N PRO A 985 17.88 -15.07 17.11
CA PRO A 985 18.82 -16.18 17.14
C PRO A 985 18.10 -17.52 17.14
N ARG A 986 18.62 -18.50 16.40
CA ARG A 986 18.06 -19.85 16.32
C ARG A 986 17.89 -20.47 17.71
N GLY A 987 16.75 -21.13 17.96
CA GLY A 987 16.43 -21.70 19.26
C GLY A 987 15.84 -20.70 20.27
N SER A 988 15.67 -19.43 19.89
CA SER A 988 14.89 -18.48 20.67
C SER A 988 13.46 -19.00 20.87
N ARG A 989 12.95 -18.94 22.11
CA ARG A 989 11.54 -19.24 22.42
C ARG A 989 10.57 -18.13 21.96
N ALA A 990 11.09 -16.95 21.63
CA ALA A 990 10.31 -15.83 21.10
C ALA A 990 10.08 -15.98 19.58
N GLU A 991 8.89 -15.59 19.13
CA GLU A 991 8.43 -15.61 17.74
C GLU A 991 8.60 -14.21 17.11
N GLY A 992 8.83 -14.14 15.80
CA GLY A 992 8.94 -12.88 15.04
C GLY A 992 10.37 -12.35 14.91
N THR A 993 10.50 -11.05 14.64
CA THR A 993 11.78 -10.36 14.48
C THR A 993 12.01 -9.32 15.58
N ARG A 994 13.26 -8.87 15.73
CA ARG A 994 13.64 -7.71 16.54
C ARG A 994 13.75 -6.47 15.67
N LEU A 995 13.52 -5.31 16.27
CA LEU A 995 13.82 -4.02 15.64
C LEU A 995 15.29 -3.66 15.91
N ASP A 996 16.00 -3.23 14.86
CA ASP A 996 17.34 -2.67 14.98
C ASP A 996 17.41 -1.59 16.08
N VAL A 997 18.38 -1.74 16.98
CA VAL A 997 18.61 -0.83 18.10
C VAL A 997 19.02 0.55 17.60
N GLY A 998 19.75 0.63 16.47
CA GLY A 998 20.17 1.89 15.85
C GLY A 998 18.99 2.69 15.31
N LEU A 999 17.98 2.04 14.73
CA LEU A 999 16.75 2.70 14.31
C LEU A 999 15.93 3.17 15.52
N ARG A 1000 15.75 2.30 16.51
CA ARG A 1000 14.96 2.61 17.72
C ARG A 1000 15.52 3.81 18.50
N SER A 1001 16.83 3.87 18.69
CA SER A 1001 17.50 4.95 19.42
C SER A 1001 17.51 6.30 18.68
N ARG A 1002 17.19 6.30 17.38
CA ARG A 1002 17.04 7.51 16.57
C ARG A 1002 15.59 7.94 16.39
N ALA A 1003 14.64 7.26 17.05
CA ALA A 1003 13.22 7.55 16.93
C ALA A 1003 12.91 8.98 17.37
N ARG A 1004 12.30 9.77 16.49
CA ARG A 1004 12.02 11.20 16.71
C ARG A 1004 10.87 11.73 15.86
N LEU A 1005 10.35 12.91 16.19
CA LEU A 1005 9.28 13.54 15.41
C LEU A 1005 9.80 14.11 14.08
N ARG A 1006 9.02 13.91 13.01
CA ARG A 1006 9.27 14.59 11.73
C ARG A 1006 8.82 16.06 11.83
N ARG A 1007 9.72 17.01 11.61
CA ARG A 1007 9.42 18.46 11.72
C ARG A 1007 9.13 19.17 10.40
N ARG A 1008 9.41 18.53 9.25
CA ARG A 1008 9.13 19.04 7.90
C ARG A 1008 8.38 18.02 7.09
#